data_AF-A0A7S2VJL2-F1
#
_entry.id   AF-A0A7S2VJL2-F1
#
_cell.length_a   1.000
_cell.length_b   1.000
_cell.length_c   1.000
_cell.angle_alpha   90.00
_cell.angle_beta   90.00
_cell.angle_gamma   90.00
#
_symmetry.space_group_name_H-M   'P 1'
#
loop_
_entity.id
_entity.type
_entity.pdbx_description
1 polymer ?
#
loop_
_entity_poly.entity_id
_entity_poly.type
_entity_poly.pdbx_seq_one_letter_code
_entity_poly.pdbx_strand_id
1 'polypeptide(L)'
;HLLSLWRSHCSTVADRAVQEGLKADESELLLEALGDLHAELLEGFALWRSGLCACRGAGLAAEGSGARLPAALRAELRTGAVPAGAATQLAEVAVFLLIWGEAGNLRFMPEVLYLLTELALASEGASPADLYGAAAQVGRSGSAAPFSSSLFLAKIIRPMYNVVFDAWYDCVDVDTGSGRDIKRLRKGYETYLPPDAANYDDWNELFCDPDRLVQGLVTDDGRYLFDLPHERRFESLHRLDWAGSLDPYEVKTHREVHSMWAVFAPTHRIWLLHAILFCVGLCLITPAPNGGGSELLQGNSLAVRLAAIGLLVPVHGLLRSIAQWHITSRKALWWRCSLGAVARGLCWTAISAAPIATYAAVRLADYHGAADLSAVLPVTFTQALVVHYVVSSVGLLAQLLIPGAKADKLWDLTPVPVHKKVLRYLFWAVLLAVKMTVSLVIFRAVWEEMVALDTVKLGQEPLSEITRFWYSSSWAVNVVVWLVLWFMSAFLFVADTGVWYQAGCTFLGVASILARRQNFAVERAISKIPERFSRRVFTYSSSGGTMQHDERAENFSTFFPKMWDRIMESMHREDKCGWDLLREQSFGVHSSGTAVPSTGTGTPSDTRSIGSDFMMHQGAEEGDMATLSEEFVAKMPGMFNRNSLLRLATQGSFVTKQPSKANAEMQWRLNSFARCLGMNMPRPFRAPYIPGITVLIPHFQEDILASKAELYNGSENTVPLIDWIKARYSDEFDAFRARMQRHPAWVGSPGAASSGTPADGCEWASYTDQQWEMISLWASMRTQTLWRTVSGMCMYQSVLQSHYEAQADERSALSAPDVWDPLDCFTCLVSMQLYNGFSTKQLDQTNRMLDAFPSSLKVAYIDSAEKNITAEVDGVHSRQRRRYFSCLIDRDCQVLEDNRRAPRLRVELPGFPILGDGKSDNQNHAIPFMRGSFCQCIDSNQGAYLEQMLLLPCVLGEFRTRHRGESQSKRIIGLPEHITSDLGTVGDFAAGSELAFGTVLQRSHALLGARMHYGHPDIMNKQYMMQQGGVSKATKTINLSEDIFAGMDFTLRGEGRKIKHCEYFH
;
A
#
# COMPACT_ATOMS: atom_id res chain seq x y z
N HIS A 1 21.19 -3.56 10.55
CA HIS A 1 20.27 -2.82 9.65
C HIS A 1 21.04 -1.85 8.77
N LEU A 2 21.79 -0.92 9.36
CA LEU A 2 22.63 0.06 8.65
C LEU A 2 23.42 -0.52 7.46
N LEU A 3 24.17 -1.61 7.67
CA LEU A 3 24.95 -2.25 6.61
C LEU A 3 24.11 -2.70 5.39
N SER A 4 22.90 -3.19 5.60
CA SER A 4 22.00 -3.65 4.52
C SER A 4 21.44 -2.45 3.72
N LEU A 5 21.07 -1.36 4.42
CA LEU A 5 20.65 -0.12 3.76
C LEU A 5 21.80 0.51 2.96
N TRP A 6 23.00 0.55 3.55
CA TRP A 6 24.19 1.09 2.90
C TRP A 6 24.56 0.28 1.65
N ARG A 7 24.59 -1.06 1.72
CA ARG A 7 24.78 -1.92 0.53
C ARG A 7 23.75 -1.66 -0.57
N SER A 8 22.50 -1.41 -0.20
CA SER A 8 21.45 -1.06 -1.17
C SER A 8 21.71 0.30 -1.86
N HIS A 9 22.37 1.23 -1.18
CA HIS A 9 22.81 2.49 -1.78
C HIS A 9 24.04 2.29 -2.66
N CYS A 10 25.01 1.46 -2.24
CA CYS A 10 26.13 1.07 -3.10
C CYS A 10 25.63 0.52 -4.43
N SER A 11 24.55 -0.28 -4.41
CA SER A 11 23.90 -0.77 -5.61
C SER A 11 23.39 0.36 -6.53
N THR A 12 22.75 1.36 -5.92
CA THR A 12 22.19 2.52 -6.64
C THR A 12 23.29 3.37 -7.27
N VAL A 13 24.35 3.67 -6.50
CA VAL A 13 25.50 4.47 -6.97
C VAL A 13 26.26 3.74 -8.07
N ALA A 14 26.56 2.45 -7.89
CA ALA A 14 27.27 1.65 -8.89
C ALA A 14 26.50 1.61 -10.22
N ASP A 15 25.18 1.44 -10.17
CA ASP A 15 24.34 1.45 -11.37
C ASP A 15 24.35 2.84 -12.08
N ARG A 16 24.30 3.95 -11.33
CA ARG A 16 24.44 5.31 -11.90
C ARG A 16 25.79 5.50 -12.60
N ALA A 17 26.88 5.08 -11.96
CA ALA A 17 28.23 5.18 -12.55
C ALA A 17 28.33 4.43 -13.89
N VAL A 18 27.73 3.23 -13.96
CA VAL A 18 27.67 2.45 -15.20
C VAL A 18 26.84 3.14 -16.29
N GLN A 19 25.73 3.79 -15.95
CA GLN A 19 24.90 4.52 -16.92
C GLN A 19 25.65 5.72 -17.54
N GLU A 20 26.53 6.35 -16.78
CA GLU A 20 27.34 7.49 -17.23
C GLU A 20 28.63 7.08 -17.95
N GLY A 21 28.91 5.77 -18.05
CA GLY A 21 30.13 5.25 -18.67
C GLY A 21 31.40 5.54 -17.85
N LEU A 22 31.26 5.83 -16.56
CA LEU A 22 32.37 6.15 -15.68
C LEU A 22 32.98 4.88 -15.07
N LYS A 23 34.30 4.85 -14.98
CA LYS A 23 35.02 3.91 -14.11
C LYS A 23 35.06 4.52 -12.72
N ALA A 24 34.12 4.18 -11.86
CA ALA A 24 34.14 4.65 -10.48
C ALA A 24 35.10 3.77 -9.66
N ASP A 25 35.98 4.40 -8.88
CA ASP A 25 36.74 3.70 -7.86
C ASP A 25 35.79 3.18 -6.78
N GLU A 26 36.02 1.96 -6.30
CA GLU A 26 35.13 1.35 -5.31
C GLU A 26 35.07 2.18 -4.02
N SER A 27 36.18 2.79 -3.61
CA SER A 27 36.23 3.67 -2.43
C SER A 27 35.33 4.90 -2.58
N GLU A 28 35.32 5.51 -3.77
CA GLU A 28 34.45 6.65 -4.08
C GLU A 28 32.97 6.25 -4.10
N LEU A 29 32.64 5.08 -4.67
CA LEU A 29 31.28 4.53 -4.66
C LEU A 29 30.75 4.36 -3.24
N LEU A 30 31.57 3.80 -2.35
CA LEU A 30 31.21 3.55 -0.95
C LEU A 30 30.94 4.84 -0.17
N LEU A 31 31.74 5.90 -0.42
CA LEU A 31 31.56 7.22 0.19
C LEU A 31 30.32 7.94 -0.36
N GLU A 32 30.11 7.92 -1.68
CA GLU A 32 28.92 8.48 -2.32
C GLU A 32 27.65 7.76 -1.81
N ALA A 33 27.69 6.44 -1.64
CA ALA A 33 26.58 5.65 -1.10
C ALA A 33 26.23 6.01 0.35
N LEU A 34 27.22 6.34 1.18
CA LEU A 34 26.97 6.85 2.53
C LEU A 34 26.32 8.23 2.49
N GLY A 35 26.80 9.10 1.60
CA GLY A 35 26.21 10.43 1.38
C GLY A 35 24.74 10.35 0.93
N ASP A 36 24.44 9.49 -0.04
CA ASP A 36 23.07 9.27 -0.50
C ASP A 36 22.19 8.66 0.60
N LEU A 37 22.69 7.68 1.36
CA LEU A 37 21.94 7.08 2.48
C LEU A 37 21.60 8.10 3.56
N HIS A 38 22.58 8.94 3.91
CA HIS A 38 22.42 10.05 4.86
C HIS A 38 21.36 11.04 4.37
N ALA A 39 21.47 11.48 3.12
CA ALA A 39 20.51 12.37 2.50
C ALA A 39 19.10 11.77 2.45
N GLU A 40 18.95 10.49 2.08
CA GLU A 40 17.66 9.82 1.99
C GLU A 40 16.98 9.64 3.35
N LEU A 41 17.69 9.12 4.36
CA LEU A 41 17.11 8.86 5.68
C LEU A 41 16.76 10.15 6.44
N LEU A 42 17.58 11.20 6.27
CA LEU A 42 17.42 12.47 6.98
C LEU A 42 16.76 13.55 6.12
N GLU A 43 16.24 13.22 4.94
CA GLU A 43 15.52 14.17 4.11
C GLU A 43 14.30 14.75 4.85
N GLY A 44 13.45 13.87 5.40
CA GLY A 44 12.28 14.29 6.19
C GLY A 44 12.68 15.10 7.42
N PHE A 45 13.87 14.84 7.98
CA PHE A 45 14.42 15.64 9.07
C PHE A 45 14.77 17.06 8.61
N ALA A 46 15.46 17.20 7.48
CA ALA A 46 15.78 18.49 6.88
C ALA A 46 14.52 19.27 6.49
N LEU A 47 13.51 18.58 5.96
CA LEU A 47 12.21 19.17 5.62
C LEU A 47 11.48 19.66 6.86
N TRP A 48 11.38 18.84 7.90
CA TRP A 48 10.79 19.23 9.18
C TRP A 48 11.48 20.48 9.75
N ARG A 49 12.83 20.50 9.81
CA ARG A 49 13.60 21.69 10.24
C ARG A 49 13.37 22.91 9.35
N SER A 50 13.29 22.71 8.04
CA SER A 50 13.01 23.79 7.08
C SER A 50 11.61 24.36 7.25
N GLY A 51 10.61 23.53 7.58
CA GLY A 51 9.25 23.96 7.91
C GLY A 51 9.22 24.85 9.15
N LEU A 52 9.92 24.44 10.22
CA LEU A 52 10.11 25.28 11.41
C LEU A 52 10.78 26.63 11.05
N CYS A 53 11.73 26.62 10.11
CA CYS A 53 12.40 27.84 9.63
C CYS A 53 11.52 28.70 8.71
N ALA A 54 10.68 28.13 7.84
CA ALA A 54 9.88 28.87 6.87
C ALA A 54 8.83 29.76 7.54
N CYS A 55 8.36 29.38 8.73
CA CYS A 55 7.55 30.25 9.59
C CYS A 55 8.26 31.57 9.99
N ARG A 56 9.59 31.68 9.80
CA ARG A 56 10.38 32.93 9.92
C ARG A 56 10.16 33.89 8.74
N GLY A 57 9.92 33.35 7.55
CA GLY A 57 10.01 34.05 6.26
C GLY A 57 8.70 34.61 5.72
N ALA A 58 7.56 34.31 6.35
CA ALA A 58 6.24 34.86 5.99
C ALA A 58 6.08 36.34 6.40
N GLY A 59 7.07 37.17 6.07
CA GLY A 59 7.07 38.61 6.23
C GLY A 59 6.01 39.29 5.36
N LEU A 60 4.76 39.26 5.82
CA LEU A 60 3.87 40.41 5.65
C LEU A 60 4.18 41.38 6.79
N ALA A 61 4.73 42.52 6.42
CA ALA A 61 4.88 43.66 7.30
C ALA A 61 3.55 44.01 7.98
N ALA A 62 3.65 44.44 9.23
CA ALA A 62 2.67 45.20 10.00
C ALA A 62 1.32 44.51 10.34
N GLU A 63 1.09 44.43 11.67
CA GLU A 63 -0.21 44.47 12.33
C GLU A 63 -1.26 43.40 11.93
N GLY A 64 -1.39 42.35 12.76
CA GLY A 64 -2.71 41.73 12.96
C GLY A 64 -2.83 40.21 13.06
N SER A 65 -1.79 39.42 12.79
CA SER A 65 -1.84 37.96 13.02
C SER A 65 -0.66 37.48 13.84
N GLY A 66 -0.91 37.23 15.13
CA GLY A 66 0.09 37.02 16.18
C GLY A 66 0.69 35.62 16.26
N ALA A 67 1.42 35.17 15.24
CA ALA A 67 2.31 34.02 15.34
C ALA A 67 3.76 34.51 15.12
N ARG A 68 4.50 34.76 16.20
CA ARG A 68 5.94 35.02 16.16
C ARG A 68 6.62 33.82 16.78
N LEU A 69 7.46 33.12 16.01
CA LEU A 69 8.37 32.11 16.56
C LEU A 69 9.12 32.68 17.78
N PRO A 70 9.18 31.96 18.92
CA PRO A 70 9.90 32.37 20.10
C PRO A 70 11.37 32.70 19.82
N ALA A 71 11.95 33.64 20.57
CA ALA A 71 13.30 34.14 20.30
C ALA A 71 14.39 33.05 20.45
N ALA A 72 14.20 32.11 21.37
CA ALA A 72 15.09 30.97 21.60
C ALA A 72 15.15 30.03 20.39
N LEU A 73 13.99 29.55 19.92
CA LEU A 73 13.90 28.69 18.72
C LEU A 73 14.43 29.40 17.46
N ARG A 74 14.22 30.72 17.33
CA ARG A 74 14.79 31.53 16.23
C ARG A 74 16.31 31.64 16.26
N ALA A 75 16.97 31.50 17.41
CA ALA A 75 18.42 31.56 17.52
C ALA A 75 19.05 30.23 17.10
N GLU A 76 18.42 29.12 17.45
CA GLU A 76 18.89 27.75 17.15
C GLU A 76 18.73 27.39 15.67
N LEU A 77 17.61 27.79 15.05
CA LEU A 77 17.40 27.60 13.62
C LEU A 77 18.35 28.43 12.72
N ARG A 78 19.27 29.24 13.29
CA ARG A 78 20.29 30.00 12.55
C ARG A 78 21.58 29.23 12.28
N THR A 79 21.87 28.14 12.99
CA THR A 79 23.16 27.42 12.91
C THR A 79 23.26 26.46 11.72
N GLY A 80 22.44 26.65 10.68
CA GLY A 80 22.35 25.76 9.54
C GLY A 80 23.66 25.53 8.78
N ALA A 81 23.98 24.24 8.62
CA ALA A 81 24.85 23.63 7.60
C ALA A 81 26.34 23.98 7.64
N VAL A 82 27.06 23.43 8.63
CA VAL A 82 28.44 22.99 8.36
C VAL A 82 28.34 21.72 7.50
N PRO A 83 29.05 21.59 6.37
CA PRO A 83 29.11 20.33 5.63
C PRO A 83 29.61 19.24 6.57
N ALA A 84 28.73 18.28 6.88
CA ALA A 84 29.05 17.15 7.72
C ALA A 84 30.10 16.29 7.00
N GLY A 85 31.26 16.07 7.62
CA GLY A 85 32.18 15.03 7.16
C GLY A 85 31.53 13.64 7.26
N ALA A 86 32.07 12.64 6.56
CA ALA A 86 31.51 11.27 6.55
C ALA A 86 31.27 10.69 7.96
N ALA A 87 32.13 11.03 8.93
CA ALA A 87 31.98 10.63 10.33
C ALA A 87 30.72 11.24 10.99
N THR A 88 30.43 12.51 10.74
CA THR A 88 29.23 13.20 11.23
C THR A 88 27.97 12.61 10.60
N GLN A 89 27.98 12.38 9.29
CA GLN A 89 26.85 11.76 8.58
C GLN A 89 26.53 10.37 9.14
N LEU A 90 27.56 9.55 9.37
CA LEU A 90 27.42 8.23 9.94
C LEU A 90 26.84 8.30 11.37
N ALA A 91 27.28 9.26 12.18
CA ALA A 91 26.76 9.46 13.52
C ALA A 91 25.27 9.84 13.51
N GLU A 92 24.86 10.77 12.63
CA GLU A 92 23.46 11.17 12.51
C GLU A 92 22.55 10.00 12.07
N VAL A 93 22.97 9.22 11.06
CA VAL A 93 22.24 8.02 10.62
C VAL A 93 22.16 6.98 11.76
N ALA A 94 23.27 6.75 12.48
CA ALA A 94 23.30 5.78 13.56
C ALA A 94 22.36 6.18 14.70
N VAL A 95 22.39 7.45 15.14
CA VAL A 95 21.52 7.97 16.20
C VAL A 95 20.05 7.87 15.79
N PHE A 96 19.70 8.27 14.56
CA PHE A 96 18.34 8.14 14.04
C PHE A 96 17.87 6.67 14.07
N LEU A 97 18.69 5.72 13.59
CA LEU A 97 18.32 4.30 13.57
C LEU A 97 18.22 3.69 14.98
N LEU A 98 18.97 4.17 15.96
CA LEU A 98 18.85 3.75 17.36
C LEU A 98 17.53 4.24 17.97
N ILE A 99 17.21 5.53 17.81
CA ILE A 99 15.94 6.13 18.27
C ILE A 99 14.77 5.43 17.59
N TRP A 100 14.80 5.32 16.26
CA TRP A 100 13.80 4.60 15.50
C TRP A 100 13.69 3.14 15.97
N GLY A 101 14.81 2.48 16.25
CA GLY A 101 14.87 1.10 16.74
C GLY A 101 14.19 0.88 18.09
N GLU A 102 14.20 1.86 19.00
CA GLU A 102 13.57 1.77 20.33
C GLU A 102 12.20 2.46 20.43
N ALA A 103 11.81 3.26 19.43
CA ALA A 103 10.60 4.09 19.49
C ALA A 103 9.27 3.31 19.58
N GLY A 104 9.27 1.97 19.47
CA GLY A 104 8.05 1.18 19.61
C GLY A 104 7.00 1.58 18.57
N ASN A 105 5.78 1.87 19.03
CA ASN A 105 4.69 2.33 18.17
C ASN A 105 4.88 3.79 17.70
N LEU A 106 5.74 4.58 18.34
CA LEU A 106 6.01 5.97 17.91
C LEU A 106 6.83 6.04 16.61
N ARG A 107 7.28 4.89 16.07
CA ARG A 107 7.93 4.81 14.75
C ARG A 107 7.06 5.37 13.61
N PHE A 108 5.75 5.47 13.83
CA PHE A 108 4.80 6.03 12.88
C PHE A 108 4.63 7.55 12.98
N MET A 109 5.46 8.19 13.81
CA MET A 109 5.38 9.62 14.10
C MET A 109 6.71 10.30 13.77
N PRO A 110 7.02 10.48 12.47
CA PRO A 110 8.35 10.86 12.03
C PRO A 110 8.79 12.21 12.60
N GLU A 111 7.87 13.17 12.76
CA GLU A 111 8.17 14.48 13.34
C GLU A 111 8.60 14.39 14.81
N VAL A 112 8.03 13.44 15.58
CA VAL A 112 8.50 13.13 16.95
C VAL A 112 9.92 12.57 16.91
N LEU A 113 10.18 11.60 16.03
CA LEU A 113 11.49 10.95 15.91
C LEU A 113 12.57 11.97 15.53
N TYR A 114 12.23 12.91 14.66
CA TYR A 114 13.09 14.00 14.23
C TYR A 114 13.45 14.94 15.36
N LEU A 115 12.47 15.37 16.17
CA LEU A 115 12.76 16.15 17.37
C LEU A 115 13.68 15.39 18.32
N LEU A 116 13.37 14.12 18.62
CA LEU A 116 14.18 13.30 19.52
C LEU A 116 15.62 13.14 19.00
N THR A 117 15.79 13.02 17.68
CA THR A 117 17.10 12.89 17.03
C THR A 117 17.90 14.19 17.11
N GLU A 118 17.30 15.36 16.82
CA GLU A 118 17.97 16.67 16.97
C GLU A 118 18.42 16.87 18.42
N LEU A 119 17.52 16.61 19.39
CA LEU A 119 17.82 16.79 20.81
C LEU A 119 18.94 15.83 21.27
N ALA A 120 18.93 14.58 20.82
CA ALA A 120 19.97 13.62 21.15
C ALA A 120 21.34 14.05 20.59
N LEU A 121 21.38 14.52 19.34
CA LEU A 121 22.62 15.02 18.71
C LEU A 121 23.16 16.28 19.38
N ALA A 122 22.28 17.12 19.93
CA ALA A 122 22.65 18.33 20.66
C ALA A 122 23.02 18.10 22.13
N SER A 123 22.74 16.91 22.69
CA SER A 123 22.93 16.64 24.11
C SER A 123 24.42 16.69 24.51
N GLU A 124 24.71 17.36 25.63
CA GLU A 124 26.02 17.23 26.27
C GLU A 124 26.13 15.83 26.90
N GLY A 125 27.36 15.31 27.03
CA GLY A 125 27.61 13.96 27.56
C GLY A 125 27.33 13.80 29.06
N ALA A 126 26.12 14.11 29.52
CA ALA A 126 25.68 13.88 30.88
C ALA A 126 25.72 12.38 31.20
N SER A 127 26.11 12.07 32.43
CA SER A 127 26.15 10.68 32.85
C SER A 127 24.73 10.13 32.92
N PRO A 128 24.50 8.84 32.60
CA PRO A 128 23.20 8.20 32.82
C PRO A 128 22.67 8.36 34.25
N ALA A 129 23.57 8.53 35.24
CA ALA A 129 23.20 8.80 36.62
C ALA A 129 22.62 10.22 36.82
N ASP A 130 23.11 11.22 36.08
CA ASP A 130 22.59 12.59 36.10
C ASP A 130 21.23 12.68 35.39
N LEU A 131 21.08 11.93 34.29
CA LEU A 131 19.87 11.86 33.47
C LEU A 131 18.72 11.11 34.14
N TYR A 132 19.03 9.98 34.79
CA TYR A 132 18.03 9.00 35.23
C TYR A 132 18.06 8.73 36.75
N GLY A 133 18.95 9.40 37.49
CA GLY A 133 19.10 9.28 38.94
C GLY A 133 19.97 8.10 39.40
N ALA A 134 20.42 8.15 40.66
CA ALA A 134 21.35 7.20 41.27
C ALA A 134 20.83 5.74 41.39
N ALA A 135 19.55 5.48 41.11
CA ALA A 135 18.97 4.14 41.13
C ALA A 135 19.41 3.27 39.92
N ALA A 136 20.08 3.86 38.93
CA ALA A 136 20.63 3.18 37.75
C ALA A 136 21.97 2.45 38.01
N GLN A 137 22.18 1.89 39.21
CA GLN A 137 23.33 1.00 39.44
C GLN A 137 23.12 -0.29 38.65
N VAL A 138 23.80 -0.38 37.51
CA VAL A 138 24.03 -1.61 36.75
C VAL A 138 24.66 -2.64 37.71
N GLY A 139 23.85 -3.59 38.16
CA GLY A 139 24.27 -4.69 39.00
C GLY A 139 25.24 -5.62 38.27
N ARG A 140 26.53 -5.29 38.26
CA ARG A 140 27.62 -6.26 38.06
C ARG A 140 27.86 -7.01 39.37
N SER A 141 26.92 -7.87 39.78
CA SER A 141 27.15 -9.04 40.64
C SER A 141 25.82 -9.67 41.09
N GLY A 142 25.51 -10.86 40.57
CA GLY A 142 24.90 -11.99 41.29
C GLY A 142 23.48 -11.91 41.89
N SER A 143 22.83 -10.76 42.11
CA SER A 143 21.48 -10.70 42.67
C SER A 143 20.76 -9.41 42.30
N ALA A 144 19.51 -9.55 41.82
CA ALA A 144 18.75 -8.57 41.07
C ALA A 144 18.21 -7.39 41.91
N ALA A 145 18.46 -6.16 41.44
CA ALA A 145 17.78 -4.91 41.77
C ALA A 145 17.52 -4.14 40.45
N PRO A 146 16.47 -3.31 40.33
CA PRO A 146 15.28 -3.74 39.60
C PRO A 146 14.97 -2.93 38.33
N PHE A 147 15.99 -2.50 37.58
CA PHE A 147 15.80 -1.89 36.27
C PHE A 147 16.43 -2.78 35.20
N SER A 148 15.59 -3.64 34.60
CA SER A 148 15.97 -4.42 33.41
C SER A 148 15.51 -3.78 32.10
N SER A 149 14.69 -2.73 32.17
CA SER A 149 14.17 -1.99 31.01
C SER A 149 15.17 -0.96 30.48
N SER A 150 15.17 -0.71 29.16
CA SER A 150 15.96 0.37 28.56
C SER A 150 15.41 1.72 29.06
N LEU A 151 16.28 2.55 29.66
CA LEU A 151 15.90 3.82 30.28
C LEU A 151 15.20 4.76 29.29
N PHE A 152 15.63 4.75 28.03
CA PHE A 152 15.03 5.52 26.95
C PHE A 152 13.56 5.12 26.70
N LEU A 153 13.30 3.82 26.55
CA LEU A 153 11.94 3.29 26.39
C LEU A 153 11.06 3.68 27.60
N ALA A 154 11.56 3.46 28.81
CA ALA A 154 10.79 3.69 30.04
C ALA A 154 10.48 5.17 30.32
N LYS A 155 11.43 6.08 30.05
CA LYS A 155 11.34 7.49 30.44
C LYS A 155 10.88 8.44 29.34
N ILE A 156 11.03 8.07 28.07
CA ILE A 156 10.69 8.95 26.93
C ILE A 156 9.54 8.35 26.11
N ILE A 157 9.66 7.09 25.70
CA ILE A 157 8.70 6.48 24.76
C ILE A 157 7.39 6.04 25.45
N ARG A 158 7.49 5.33 26.59
CA ARG A 158 6.32 4.83 27.34
C ARG A 158 5.36 5.94 27.77
N PRO A 159 5.82 7.09 28.32
CA PRO A 159 4.91 8.17 28.70
C PRO A 159 4.02 8.66 27.55
N MET A 160 4.58 8.86 26.35
CA MET A 160 3.79 9.24 25.17
C MET A 160 2.78 8.16 24.77
N TYR A 161 3.19 6.88 24.77
CA TYR A 161 2.29 5.75 24.52
C TYR A 161 1.15 5.70 25.54
N ASN A 162 1.45 5.96 26.83
CA ASN A 162 0.47 5.90 27.92
C ASN A 162 -0.64 6.92 27.73
N VAL A 163 -0.37 8.11 27.17
CA VAL A 163 -1.41 9.11 26.88
C VAL A 163 -2.47 8.56 25.92
N VAL A 164 -2.03 7.92 24.82
CA VAL A 164 -2.94 7.30 23.84
C VAL A 164 -3.63 6.08 24.44
N PHE A 165 -2.88 5.24 25.15
CA PHE A 165 -3.42 4.05 25.79
C PHE A 165 -4.51 4.40 26.81
N ASP A 166 -4.26 5.37 27.69
CA ASP A 166 -5.22 5.81 28.68
C ASP A 166 -6.44 6.43 28.03
N ALA A 167 -6.29 7.16 26.92
CA ALA A 167 -7.43 7.72 26.20
C ALA A 167 -8.40 6.64 25.68
N TRP A 168 -7.92 5.44 25.34
CA TRP A 168 -8.72 4.39 24.69
C TRP A 168 -9.13 3.25 25.62
N TYR A 169 -8.27 2.87 26.58
CA TYR A 169 -8.39 1.62 27.33
C TYR A 169 -8.50 1.82 28.85
N ASP A 170 -9.29 0.95 29.48
CA ASP A 170 -9.44 0.87 30.93
C ASP A 170 -8.46 -0.13 31.56
N CYS A 171 -8.28 -1.30 30.94
CA CYS A 171 -7.27 -2.28 31.36
C CYS A 171 -6.93 -3.29 30.27
N VAL A 172 -5.80 -3.97 30.45
CA VAL A 172 -5.46 -5.21 29.73
C VAL A 172 -5.32 -6.31 30.78
N ASP A 173 -6.26 -7.25 30.75
CA ASP A 173 -6.31 -8.41 31.64
C ASP A 173 -5.95 -9.69 30.88
N VAL A 174 -5.59 -10.74 31.61
CA VAL A 174 -5.38 -12.08 31.04
C VAL A 174 -6.67 -12.87 31.15
N ASP A 175 -7.12 -13.46 30.05
CA ASP A 175 -8.15 -14.48 30.07
C ASP A 175 -7.62 -15.72 30.79
N THR A 176 -8.19 -16.05 31.95
CA THR A 176 -7.80 -17.22 32.74
C THR A 176 -8.04 -18.54 32.01
N GLY A 177 -8.95 -18.57 31.03
CA GLY A 177 -9.24 -19.78 30.25
C GLY A 177 -8.22 -20.02 29.13
N SER A 178 -7.92 -18.99 28.34
CA SER A 178 -7.03 -19.13 27.17
C SER A 178 -5.60 -18.63 27.37
N GLY A 179 -5.29 -17.98 28.50
CA GLY A 179 -3.97 -17.37 28.77
C GLY A 179 -3.65 -16.15 27.90
N ARG A 180 -4.61 -15.70 27.07
CA ARG A 180 -4.46 -14.58 26.13
C ARG A 180 -4.84 -13.26 26.77
N ASP A 181 -4.22 -12.19 26.31
CA ASP A 181 -4.54 -10.85 26.77
C ASP A 181 -5.83 -10.33 26.15
N ILE A 182 -6.71 -9.79 27.00
CA ILE A 182 -7.96 -9.13 26.62
C ILE A 182 -7.84 -7.66 26.98
N LYS A 183 -7.92 -6.81 25.96
CA LYS A 183 -8.05 -5.36 26.12
C LYS A 183 -9.49 -4.97 26.42
N ARG A 184 -9.71 -4.21 27.50
CA ARG A 184 -10.98 -3.57 27.81
C ARG A 184 -10.93 -2.11 27.39
N LEU A 185 -11.70 -1.78 26.37
CA LEU A 185 -11.89 -0.41 25.91
C LEU A 185 -12.78 0.34 26.90
N ARG A 186 -12.62 1.66 26.94
CA ARG A 186 -13.53 2.53 27.69
C ARG A 186 -14.98 2.32 27.24
N LYS A 187 -15.90 2.40 28.19
CA LYS A 187 -17.34 2.22 27.92
C LYS A 187 -17.80 3.16 26.79
N GLY A 188 -18.39 2.60 25.74
CA GLY A 188 -18.88 3.33 24.56
C GLY A 188 -17.86 3.42 23.41
N TYR A 189 -16.64 2.91 23.58
CA TYR A 189 -15.57 2.93 22.56
C TYR A 189 -15.48 1.59 21.81
N GLU A 190 -16.37 0.64 22.11
CA GLU A 190 -16.36 -0.71 21.55
C GLU A 190 -16.57 -0.65 20.04
N THR A 191 -17.56 0.13 19.59
CA THR A 191 -17.95 0.26 18.19
C THR A 191 -17.17 1.34 17.43
N TYR A 192 -16.92 2.50 18.03
CA TYR A 192 -16.17 3.61 17.42
C TYR A 192 -15.41 4.39 18.48
N LEU A 193 -14.21 4.88 18.15
CA LEU A 193 -13.51 5.84 19.00
C LEU A 193 -14.23 7.21 18.93
N PRO A 194 -14.39 7.93 20.05
CA PRO A 194 -14.93 9.28 20.00
C PRO A 194 -14.02 10.21 19.18
N PRO A 195 -14.59 11.18 18.44
CA PRO A 195 -13.81 12.08 17.57
C PRO A 195 -12.75 12.91 18.30
N ASP A 196 -12.96 13.18 19.59
CA ASP A 196 -12.07 13.97 20.43
C ASP A 196 -11.00 13.11 21.15
N ALA A 197 -11.00 11.78 21.01
CA ALA A 197 -10.01 10.91 21.66
C ALA A 197 -8.63 11.05 20.99
N ALA A 198 -7.57 11.23 21.79
CA ALA A 198 -6.20 11.38 21.28
C ALA A 198 -5.71 10.12 20.55
N ASN A 199 -5.00 10.28 19.43
CA ASN A 199 -4.42 9.24 18.60
C ASN A 199 -2.98 9.61 18.18
N TYR A 200 -2.32 8.79 17.35
CA TYR A 200 -0.95 9.07 16.90
C TYR A 200 -0.83 10.22 15.89
N ASP A 201 -1.88 10.50 15.12
CA ASP A 201 -1.90 11.62 14.19
C ASP A 201 -2.01 12.96 14.93
N ASP A 202 -2.70 13.02 16.08
CA ASP A 202 -2.77 14.23 16.92
C ASP A 202 -1.39 14.68 17.42
N TRP A 203 -0.51 13.72 17.73
CA TRP A 203 0.87 14.02 18.05
C TRP A 203 1.64 14.53 16.83
N ASN A 204 1.53 13.88 15.66
CA ASN A 204 2.17 14.39 14.44
C ASN A 204 1.74 15.83 14.15
N GLU A 205 0.46 16.14 14.36
CA GLU A 205 -0.06 17.51 14.24
C GLU A 205 0.60 18.49 15.22
N LEU A 206 0.77 18.09 16.49
CA LEU A 206 1.47 18.88 17.52
C LEU A 206 2.91 19.22 17.11
N PHE A 207 3.67 18.25 16.60
CA PHE A 207 5.09 18.42 16.23
C PHE A 207 5.30 19.08 14.86
N CYS A 208 4.26 19.12 14.02
CA CYS A 208 4.26 19.85 12.75
C CYS A 208 4.05 21.36 12.92
N ASP A 209 3.29 21.79 13.92
CA ASP A 209 2.98 23.21 14.18
C ASP A 209 4.00 23.82 15.17
N PRO A 210 4.84 24.78 14.74
CA PRO A 210 5.87 25.37 15.61
C PRO A 210 5.30 26.08 16.85
N ASP A 211 4.14 26.74 16.74
CA ASP A 211 3.56 27.48 17.85
C ASP A 211 3.03 26.50 18.91
N ARG A 212 2.41 25.41 18.46
CA ARG A 212 1.92 24.34 19.34
C ARG A 212 3.04 23.51 19.93
N LEU A 213 4.08 23.22 19.16
CA LEU A 213 5.26 22.52 19.64
C LEU A 213 5.90 23.25 20.82
N VAL A 214 6.07 24.57 20.72
CA VAL A 214 6.71 25.33 21.80
C VAL A 214 5.79 25.52 23.01
N GLN A 215 4.49 25.75 22.78
CA GLN A 215 3.54 25.99 23.88
C GLN A 215 3.04 24.71 24.54
N GLY A 216 3.08 23.56 23.84
CA GLY A 216 2.55 22.29 24.31
C GLY A 216 3.53 21.53 25.22
N LEU A 217 4.84 21.63 24.97
CA LEU A 217 5.84 20.87 25.74
C LEU A 217 6.24 21.60 27.03
N VAL A 218 5.55 21.26 28.11
CA VAL A 218 5.74 21.82 29.46
C VAL A 218 6.32 20.74 30.39
N THR A 219 7.32 21.10 31.19
CA THR A 219 7.88 20.24 32.23
C THR A 219 7.01 20.23 33.48
N ASP A 220 7.16 19.21 34.31
CA ASP A 220 6.48 19.03 35.61
C ASP A 220 6.55 20.26 36.55
N ASP A 221 7.59 21.07 36.45
CA ASP A 221 7.77 22.33 37.18
C ASP A 221 7.15 23.58 36.52
N GLY A 222 6.41 23.40 35.42
CA GLY A 222 5.68 24.45 34.71
C GLY A 222 6.53 25.28 33.73
N ARG A 223 7.78 24.91 33.46
CA ARG A 223 8.62 25.56 32.45
C ARG A 223 8.38 25.00 31.06
N TYR A 224 8.53 25.82 30.01
CA TYR A 224 8.50 25.32 28.63
C TYR A 224 9.84 24.68 28.28
N LEU A 225 9.81 23.54 27.57
CA LEU A 225 11.03 22.84 27.13
C LEU A 225 12.00 23.77 26.37
N PHE A 226 11.44 24.63 25.52
CA PHE A 226 12.21 25.53 24.66
C PHE A 226 12.73 26.78 25.40
N ASP A 227 12.38 26.98 26.68
CA ASP A 227 13.02 27.99 27.53
C ASP A 227 14.35 27.47 28.12
N LEU A 228 14.58 26.16 28.10
CA LEU A 228 15.83 25.54 28.55
C LEU A 228 16.93 25.64 27.46
N PRO A 229 18.22 25.67 27.85
CA PRO A 229 19.34 25.57 26.91
C PRO A 229 19.23 24.31 26.05
N HIS A 230 19.52 24.41 24.75
CA HIS A 230 19.34 23.33 23.77
C HIS A 230 19.96 22.00 24.21
N GLU A 231 21.21 22.05 24.69
CA GLU A 231 22.00 20.90 25.14
C GLU A 231 21.36 20.11 26.29
N ARG A 232 20.53 20.77 27.12
CA ARG A 232 19.88 20.16 28.30
C ARG A 232 18.47 19.65 28.03
N ARG A 233 17.92 19.89 26.84
CA ARG A 233 16.52 19.55 26.53
C ARG A 233 16.30 18.05 26.41
N PHE A 234 17.24 17.33 25.80
CA PHE A 234 17.16 15.87 25.73
C PHE A 234 17.06 15.25 27.13
N GLU A 235 17.87 15.76 28.05
CA GLU A 235 17.88 15.35 29.45
C GLU A 235 16.55 15.62 30.14
N SER A 236 15.86 16.69 29.75
CA SER A 236 14.61 17.14 30.36
C SER A 236 13.37 16.40 29.81
N LEU A 237 13.50 15.58 28.76
CA LEU A 237 12.36 14.86 28.15
C LEU A 237 11.61 13.95 29.14
N HIS A 238 12.32 13.39 30.13
CA HIS A 238 11.71 12.53 31.14
C HIS A 238 10.80 13.27 32.14
N ARG A 239 10.86 14.62 32.16
CA ARG A 239 10.08 15.49 33.05
C ARG A 239 8.88 16.13 32.35
N LEU A 240 8.69 15.87 31.07
CA LEU A 240 7.59 16.47 30.31
C LEU A 240 6.24 15.90 30.72
N ASP A 241 5.27 16.79 30.90
CA ASP A 241 3.87 16.43 31.03
C ASP A 241 3.28 16.15 29.64
N TRP A 242 3.49 14.91 29.17
CA TRP A 242 2.96 14.45 27.89
C TRP A 242 1.43 14.44 27.85
N ALA A 243 0.76 14.18 28.97
CA ALA A 243 -0.69 14.22 29.03
C ALA A 243 -1.16 15.67 28.83
N GLY A 244 -0.65 16.60 29.63
CA GLY A 244 -0.92 18.04 29.51
C GLY A 244 -0.59 18.63 28.14
N SER A 245 0.41 18.07 27.43
CA SER A 245 0.75 18.47 26.06
C SER A 245 -0.39 18.23 25.05
N LEU A 246 -1.30 17.29 25.34
CA LEU A 246 -2.49 16.99 24.56
C LEU A 246 -3.82 17.31 25.29
N ASP A 247 -3.79 17.62 26.60
CA ASP A 247 -4.96 17.69 27.49
C ASP A 247 -5.88 18.93 27.37
N PRO A 248 -5.54 20.03 26.68
CA PRO A 248 -6.56 20.99 26.32
C PRO A 248 -7.22 20.51 25.03
N TYR A 249 -8.56 20.44 25.05
CA TYR A 249 -9.52 20.29 23.94
C TYR A 249 -9.34 21.26 22.73
N GLU A 250 -8.14 21.78 22.50
CA GLU A 250 -7.73 22.85 21.60
C GLU A 250 -6.55 22.46 20.67
N VAL A 251 -5.97 21.26 20.80
CA VAL A 251 -4.82 20.81 19.98
C VAL A 251 -5.23 20.06 18.71
N LYS A 252 -6.38 19.39 18.65
CA LYS A 252 -6.86 18.86 17.36
C LYS A 252 -7.24 20.01 16.43
N THR A 253 -6.85 20.04 15.15
CA THR A 253 -7.48 20.95 14.15
C THR A 253 -8.69 20.31 13.49
N HIS A 254 -8.70 18.98 13.42
CA HIS A 254 -9.75 18.19 12.80
C HIS A 254 -10.31 17.13 13.75
N ARG A 255 -11.62 16.92 13.66
CA ARG A 255 -12.35 15.87 14.38
C ARG A 255 -12.67 14.74 13.41
N GLU A 256 -12.26 13.54 13.77
CA GLU A 256 -12.56 12.34 12.99
C GLU A 256 -13.99 11.89 13.31
N VAL A 257 -14.97 12.48 12.62
CA VAL A 257 -16.39 12.22 12.86
C VAL A 257 -16.93 11.23 11.82
N HIS A 258 -17.49 10.10 12.27
CA HIS A 258 -18.29 9.22 11.40
C HIS A 258 -19.66 9.85 11.10
N SER A 259 -19.70 10.77 10.15
CA SER A 259 -20.93 11.43 9.73
C SER A 259 -20.94 11.75 8.24
N MET A 260 -22.14 11.92 7.68
CA MET A 260 -22.31 12.44 6.32
C MET A 260 -21.68 13.83 6.16
N TRP A 261 -21.54 14.60 7.23
CA TRP A 261 -20.84 15.88 7.22
C TRP A 261 -19.33 15.73 6.98
N ALA A 262 -18.71 14.67 7.49
CA ALA A 262 -17.29 14.37 7.25
C ALA A 262 -17.02 13.88 5.82
N VAL A 263 -18.01 13.29 5.16
CA VAL A 263 -17.94 13.02 3.71
C VAL A 263 -18.18 14.30 2.92
N PHE A 264 -19.21 15.07 3.27
CA PHE A 264 -19.61 16.28 2.55
C PHE A 264 -18.55 17.37 2.62
N ALA A 265 -17.96 17.67 3.78
CA ALA A 265 -17.00 18.76 3.94
C ALA A 265 -15.82 18.72 2.94
N PRO A 266 -15.07 17.60 2.78
CA PRO A 266 -14.01 17.49 1.78
C PRO A 266 -14.53 17.34 0.35
N THR A 267 -15.72 16.76 0.14
CA THR A 267 -16.28 16.49 -1.20
C THR A 267 -17.29 17.53 -1.68
N HIS A 268 -17.49 18.63 -0.94
CA HIS A 268 -18.59 19.59 -1.14
C HIS A 268 -18.66 20.13 -2.57
N ARG A 269 -17.51 20.27 -3.25
CA ARG A 269 -17.44 20.75 -4.64
C ARG A 269 -18.07 19.80 -5.63
N ILE A 270 -17.91 18.49 -5.40
CA ILE A 270 -18.52 17.44 -6.22
C ILE A 270 -20.03 17.53 -6.08
N TRP A 271 -20.54 17.66 -4.85
CA TRP A 271 -21.97 17.83 -4.59
C TRP A 271 -22.54 19.10 -5.24
N LEU A 272 -21.84 20.23 -5.13
CA LEU A 272 -22.24 21.47 -5.78
C LEU A 272 -22.32 21.32 -7.30
N LEU A 273 -21.32 20.69 -7.91
CA LEU A 273 -21.28 20.45 -9.35
C LEU A 273 -22.47 19.58 -9.80
N HIS A 274 -22.77 18.49 -9.08
CA HIS A 274 -23.92 17.64 -9.41
C HIS A 274 -25.25 18.37 -9.24
N ALA A 275 -25.43 19.13 -8.16
CA ALA A 275 -26.63 19.93 -7.94
C ALA A 275 -26.88 20.93 -9.08
N ILE A 276 -25.83 21.59 -9.56
CA ILE A 276 -25.92 22.53 -10.68
C ILE A 276 -26.29 21.80 -11.97
N LEU A 277 -25.59 20.72 -12.31
CA LEU A 277 -25.87 19.96 -13.53
C LEU A 277 -27.31 19.41 -13.53
N PHE A 278 -27.77 18.91 -12.38
CA PHE A 278 -29.14 18.45 -12.20
C PHE A 278 -30.16 19.57 -12.43
N CYS A 279 -30.01 20.73 -11.75
CA CYS A 279 -30.90 21.87 -11.91
C CYS A 279 -30.89 22.45 -13.33
N VAL A 280 -29.72 22.53 -13.98
CA VAL A 280 -29.61 22.95 -15.39
C VAL A 280 -30.35 21.97 -16.30
N GLY A 281 -30.19 20.67 -16.10
CA GLY A 281 -30.85 19.65 -16.91
C GLY A 281 -32.36 19.76 -16.85
N LEU A 282 -32.89 19.97 -15.65
CA LEU A 282 -34.32 20.19 -15.43
C LEU A 282 -34.83 21.47 -16.09
N CYS A 283 -34.06 22.56 -16.04
CA CYS A 283 -34.42 23.82 -16.71
C CYS A 283 -34.49 23.66 -18.25
N LEU A 284 -33.66 22.79 -18.83
CA LEU A 284 -33.62 22.55 -20.27
C LEU A 284 -34.79 21.69 -20.78
N ILE A 285 -35.29 20.76 -19.98
CA ILE A 285 -36.39 19.86 -20.38
C ILE A 285 -37.78 20.44 -20.08
N THR A 286 -37.88 21.40 -19.17
CA THR A 286 -39.16 22.01 -18.81
C THR A 286 -39.62 22.95 -19.93
N PRO A 287 -40.76 22.67 -20.61
CA PRO A 287 -41.24 23.51 -21.70
C PRO A 287 -41.58 24.93 -21.21
N ALA A 288 -41.42 25.93 -22.09
CA ALA A 288 -41.97 27.25 -21.83
C ALA A 288 -43.51 27.17 -21.86
N PRO A 289 -44.23 27.77 -20.90
CA PRO A 289 -45.68 27.68 -20.87
C PRO A 289 -46.28 28.40 -22.08
N ASN A 290 -47.05 27.66 -22.90
CA ASN A 290 -47.92 28.24 -23.91
C ASN A 290 -49.21 28.73 -23.23
N GLY A 291 -49.10 29.82 -22.48
CA GLY A 291 -50.23 30.51 -21.84
C GLY A 291 -50.19 30.49 -20.31
N GLY A 292 -50.24 31.69 -19.72
CA GLY A 292 -50.76 32.01 -18.38
C GLY A 292 -50.09 31.46 -17.13
N GLY A 293 -49.48 30.28 -17.18
CA GLY A 293 -48.85 29.68 -16.01
C GLY A 293 -47.88 28.56 -16.39
N SER A 294 -46.63 28.69 -15.97
CA SER A 294 -45.93 27.60 -15.29
C SER A 294 -44.72 28.15 -14.53
N GLU A 295 -44.61 27.75 -13.26
CA GLU A 295 -43.44 28.00 -12.44
C GLU A 295 -42.58 26.73 -12.29
N LEU A 296 -41.29 26.88 -12.06
CA LEU A 296 -40.65 26.39 -10.84
C LEU A 296 -39.37 27.21 -10.75
N LEU A 297 -39.24 27.99 -9.68
CA LEU A 297 -38.39 29.18 -9.61
C LEU A 297 -38.87 30.33 -10.53
N GLN A 298 -40.16 30.25 -10.89
CA GLN A 298 -41.15 31.28 -11.24
C GLN A 298 -40.91 32.31 -12.37
N GLY A 299 -39.94 32.13 -13.26
CA GLY A 299 -39.85 32.94 -14.48
C GLY A 299 -40.39 32.24 -15.72
N ASN A 300 -41.18 32.94 -16.55
CA ASN A 300 -41.64 32.42 -17.84
C ASN A 300 -40.48 32.20 -18.83
N SER A 301 -39.43 33.00 -18.70
CA SER A 301 -38.24 32.92 -19.56
C SER A 301 -37.22 31.91 -19.04
N LEU A 302 -36.53 31.24 -19.96
CA LEU A 302 -35.37 30.39 -19.65
C LEU A 302 -34.31 31.16 -18.84
N ALA A 303 -34.15 32.46 -19.10
CA ALA A 303 -33.19 33.31 -18.40
C ALA A 303 -33.47 33.41 -16.90
N VAL A 304 -34.71 33.65 -16.49
CA VAL A 304 -35.06 33.76 -15.07
C VAL A 304 -34.97 32.40 -14.36
N ARG A 305 -35.32 31.31 -15.05
CA ARG A 305 -35.12 29.93 -14.53
C ARG A 305 -33.63 29.63 -14.30
N LEU A 306 -32.76 30.01 -15.23
CA LEU A 306 -31.31 29.87 -15.07
C LEU A 306 -30.75 30.79 -13.96
N ALA A 307 -31.33 31.98 -13.77
CA ALA A 307 -30.95 32.88 -12.67
C ALA A 307 -31.21 32.20 -11.30
N ALA A 308 -32.32 31.48 -11.15
CA ALA A 308 -32.63 30.82 -9.90
C ALA A 308 -31.60 29.76 -9.45
N ILE A 309 -30.87 29.15 -10.39
CA ILE A 309 -29.78 28.21 -10.09
C ILE A 309 -28.67 28.90 -9.26
N GLY A 310 -28.50 30.22 -9.42
CA GLY A 310 -27.58 31.03 -8.61
C GLY A 310 -27.85 30.98 -7.11
N LEU A 311 -29.07 30.63 -6.69
CA LEU A 311 -29.42 30.45 -5.27
C LEU A 311 -28.78 29.20 -4.63
N LEU A 312 -28.25 28.27 -5.42
CA LEU A 312 -27.48 27.14 -4.88
C LEU A 312 -26.19 27.61 -4.18
N VAL A 313 -25.64 28.76 -4.57
CA VAL A 313 -24.41 29.30 -3.97
C VAL A 313 -24.57 29.58 -2.47
N PRO A 314 -25.58 30.37 -2.01
CA PRO A 314 -25.83 30.60 -0.58
C PRO A 314 -26.11 29.32 0.19
N VAL A 315 -26.98 28.45 -0.37
CA VAL A 315 -27.40 27.20 0.29
C VAL A 315 -26.19 26.28 0.49
N HIS A 316 -25.38 26.10 -0.54
CA HIS A 316 -24.17 25.29 -0.46
C HIS A 316 -23.13 25.89 0.48
N GLY A 317 -22.97 27.21 0.49
CA GLY A 317 -22.09 27.92 1.42
C GLY A 317 -22.48 27.69 2.88
N LEU A 318 -23.78 27.70 3.18
CA LEU A 318 -24.31 27.39 4.51
C LEU A 318 -24.04 25.93 4.90
N LEU A 319 -24.40 24.97 4.02
CA LEU A 319 -24.15 23.54 4.26
C LEU A 319 -22.67 23.25 4.47
N ARG A 320 -21.79 23.88 3.67
CA ARG A 320 -20.33 23.79 3.84
C ARG A 320 -19.89 24.30 5.21
N SER A 321 -20.44 25.43 5.65
CA SER A 321 -20.10 26.03 6.94
C SER A 321 -20.55 25.16 8.11
N ILE A 322 -21.76 24.57 8.03
CA ILE A 322 -22.27 23.60 9.00
C ILE A 322 -21.37 22.36 9.03
N ALA A 323 -21.03 21.80 7.85
CA ALA A 323 -20.17 20.64 7.75
C ALA A 323 -18.79 20.91 8.38
N GLN A 324 -18.16 22.04 8.04
CA GLN A 324 -16.89 22.48 8.61
C GLN A 324 -16.96 22.65 10.13
N TRP A 325 -18.08 23.17 10.66
CA TRP A 325 -18.27 23.28 12.09
C TRP A 325 -18.36 21.92 12.79
N HIS A 326 -19.02 20.94 12.17
CA HIS A 326 -19.08 19.58 12.70
C HIS A 326 -17.72 18.87 12.71
N ILE A 327 -16.88 19.09 11.69
CA ILE A 327 -15.59 18.40 11.53
C ILE A 327 -14.40 19.11 12.16
N THR A 328 -14.54 20.36 12.64
CA THR A 328 -13.43 21.10 13.26
C THR A 328 -13.67 21.28 14.76
N SER A 329 -12.60 21.23 15.55
CA SER A 329 -12.56 21.42 17.02
C SER A 329 -12.76 22.89 17.44
N ARG A 330 -13.72 23.61 16.86
CA ARG A 330 -13.85 25.07 17.03
C ARG A 330 -14.49 25.53 18.36
N LYS A 331 -14.20 24.87 19.49
CA LYS A 331 -14.51 25.47 20.81
C LYS A 331 -13.68 26.74 21.09
N ALA A 332 -12.50 26.88 20.49
CA ALA A 332 -11.63 28.05 20.67
C ALA A 332 -11.96 29.27 19.78
N LEU A 333 -12.74 29.12 18.69
CA LEU A 333 -12.86 30.18 17.69
C LEU A 333 -13.65 31.40 18.20
N TRP A 334 -14.61 31.24 19.11
CA TRP A 334 -15.43 32.36 19.56
C TRP A 334 -14.66 33.30 20.50
N TRP A 335 -13.69 32.79 21.25
CA TRP A 335 -12.92 33.56 22.24
C TRP A 335 -11.57 34.09 21.70
N ARG A 336 -11.02 33.48 20.64
CA ARG A 336 -9.73 33.88 20.03
C ARG A 336 -9.86 34.47 18.62
N CYS A 337 -11.06 34.76 18.14
CA CYS A 337 -11.26 35.41 16.84
C CYS A 337 -10.61 36.80 16.82
N SER A 338 -9.53 36.97 16.04
CA SER A 338 -9.08 38.31 15.67
C SER A 338 -10.22 39.06 14.98
N LEU A 339 -10.30 40.37 15.18
CA LEU A 339 -11.32 41.22 14.52
C LEU A 339 -11.36 40.98 13.00
N GLY A 340 -10.20 40.69 12.39
CA GLY A 340 -10.08 40.35 10.97
C GLY A 340 -10.72 39.00 10.59
N ALA A 341 -10.76 38.00 11.48
CA ALA A 341 -11.44 36.72 11.23
C ALA A 341 -12.97 36.89 11.25
N VAL A 342 -13.49 37.67 12.20
CA VAL A 342 -14.92 38.03 12.26
C VAL A 342 -15.31 38.85 11.02
N ALA A 343 -14.49 39.84 10.64
CA ALA A 343 -14.73 40.64 9.43
C ALA A 343 -14.73 39.77 8.16
N ARG A 344 -13.77 38.83 8.00
CA ARG A 344 -13.77 37.88 6.89
C ARG A 344 -15.00 36.98 6.89
N GLY A 345 -15.44 36.51 8.06
CA GLY A 345 -16.68 35.74 8.21
C GLY A 345 -17.90 36.53 7.75
N LEU A 346 -18.04 37.77 8.21
CA LEU A 346 -19.11 38.68 7.81
C LEU A 346 -19.07 38.98 6.30
N CYS A 347 -17.90 39.24 5.72
CA CYS A 347 -17.73 39.42 4.28
C CYS A 347 -18.14 38.16 3.49
N TRP A 348 -17.74 36.97 3.94
CA TRP A 348 -18.16 35.72 3.30
C TRP A 348 -19.65 35.47 3.41
N THR A 349 -20.29 35.80 4.54
CA THR A 349 -21.75 35.72 4.69
C THR A 349 -22.46 36.72 3.77
N ALA A 350 -21.95 37.94 3.62
CA ALA A 350 -22.50 38.94 2.71
C ALA A 350 -22.35 38.53 1.23
N ILE A 351 -21.17 38.04 0.83
CA ILE A 351 -20.92 37.52 -0.53
C ILE A 351 -21.81 36.31 -0.82
N SER A 352 -21.94 35.40 0.14
CA SER A 352 -22.77 34.19 -0.03
C SER A 352 -24.27 34.52 -0.09
N ALA A 353 -24.72 35.58 0.59
CA ALA A 353 -26.12 36.03 0.56
C ALA A 353 -26.47 36.92 -0.65
N ALA A 354 -25.48 37.48 -1.36
CA ALA A 354 -25.69 38.38 -2.49
C ALA A 354 -26.52 37.79 -3.65
N PRO A 355 -26.41 36.49 -4.01
CA PRO A 355 -27.30 35.85 -4.98
C PRO A 355 -28.79 35.90 -4.59
N ILE A 356 -29.12 35.86 -3.29
CA ILE A 356 -30.51 35.96 -2.82
C ILE A 356 -31.08 37.35 -3.13
N ALA A 357 -30.34 38.40 -2.74
CA ALA A 357 -30.76 39.79 -2.94
C ALA A 357 -30.87 40.16 -4.43
N THR A 358 -29.88 39.77 -5.23
CA THR A 358 -29.88 40.04 -6.68
C THR A 358 -30.95 39.24 -7.42
N TYR A 359 -31.25 38.01 -6.98
CA TYR A 359 -32.36 37.24 -7.55
C TYR A 359 -33.72 37.86 -7.22
N ALA A 360 -33.91 38.33 -5.98
CA ALA A 360 -35.11 39.07 -5.60
C ALA A 360 -35.30 40.33 -6.48
N ALA A 361 -34.22 41.05 -6.81
CA ALA A 361 -34.26 42.17 -7.75
C ALA A 361 -34.64 41.74 -9.19
N VAL A 362 -34.11 40.61 -9.68
CA VAL A 362 -34.52 40.02 -10.97
C VAL A 362 -36.01 39.69 -10.97
N ARG A 363 -36.53 39.13 -9.88
CA ARG A 363 -37.96 38.79 -9.73
C ARG A 363 -38.86 40.02 -9.69
N LEU A 364 -38.47 41.05 -8.95
CA LEU A 364 -39.20 42.32 -8.92
C LEU A 364 -39.22 42.98 -10.30
N ALA A 365 -38.10 42.95 -11.03
CA ALA A 365 -37.99 43.48 -12.38
C ALA A 365 -38.82 42.69 -13.41
N ASP A 366 -38.89 41.36 -13.28
CA ASP A 366 -39.71 40.47 -14.12
C ASP A 366 -41.21 40.69 -13.86
N TYR A 367 -41.61 40.93 -12.60
CA TYR A 367 -43.00 41.12 -12.20
C TYR A 367 -43.60 42.47 -12.63
N HIS A 368 -42.87 43.57 -12.43
CA HIS A 368 -43.39 44.92 -12.71
C HIS A 368 -43.20 45.39 -14.16
N GLY A 369 -42.42 44.66 -14.97
CA GLY A 369 -42.07 45.09 -16.32
C GLY A 369 -41.16 46.34 -16.34
N ALA A 370 -40.55 46.63 -17.48
CA ALA A 370 -39.52 47.67 -17.60
C ALA A 370 -40.02 49.11 -17.35
N ALA A 371 -41.34 49.35 -17.36
CA ALA A 371 -41.93 50.69 -17.24
C ALA A 371 -42.16 51.13 -15.79
N ASP A 372 -42.59 50.24 -14.89
CA ASP A 372 -42.97 50.59 -13.51
C ASP A 372 -41.82 50.51 -12.50
N LEU A 373 -40.76 49.75 -12.79
CA LEU A 373 -39.65 49.54 -11.84
C LEU A 373 -38.76 50.77 -11.63
N SER A 374 -38.77 51.72 -12.58
CA SER A 374 -37.98 52.97 -12.52
C SER A 374 -38.37 53.86 -11.33
N ALA A 375 -39.53 53.63 -10.71
CA ALA A 375 -39.99 54.31 -9.51
C ALA A 375 -39.46 53.69 -8.19
N VAL A 376 -38.91 52.46 -8.20
CA VAL A 376 -38.50 51.73 -6.98
C VAL A 376 -37.00 51.37 -7.00
N LEU A 377 -36.43 51.00 -8.16
CA LEU A 377 -35.00 50.72 -8.33
C LEU A 377 -34.52 51.21 -9.72
N PRO A 378 -33.40 51.94 -9.83
CA PRO A 378 -32.91 52.50 -11.10
C PRO A 378 -32.19 51.46 -11.97
N VAL A 379 -32.79 50.28 -12.17
CA VAL A 379 -32.17 49.14 -12.85
C VAL A 379 -33.16 48.46 -13.78
N THR A 380 -32.81 48.26 -15.06
CA THR A 380 -33.67 47.52 -16.01
C THR A 380 -33.63 46.01 -15.77
N PHE A 381 -34.62 45.26 -16.27
CA PHE A 381 -34.63 43.79 -16.19
C PHE A 381 -33.33 43.15 -16.70
N THR A 382 -32.83 43.59 -17.86
CA THR A 382 -31.57 43.09 -18.43
C THR A 382 -30.37 43.43 -17.52
N GLN A 383 -30.33 44.63 -16.94
CA GLN A 383 -29.25 45.00 -16.02
C GLN A 383 -29.30 44.19 -14.73
N ALA A 384 -30.48 43.98 -14.15
CA ALA A 384 -30.67 43.14 -12.96
C ALA A 384 -30.23 41.70 -13.23
N LEU A 385 -30.59 41.16 -14.41
CA LEU A 385 -30.20 39.82 -14.84
C LEU A 385 -28.69 39.68 -15.03
N VAL A 386 -28.04 40.66 -15.68
CA VAL A 386 -26.57 40.69 -15.85
C VAL A 386 -25.87 40.76 -14.50
N VAL A 387 -26.30 41.66 -13.61
CA VAL A 387 -25.73 41.77 -12.26
C VAL A 387 -25.88 40.47 -11.49
N HIS A 388 -27.05 39.84 -11.55
CA HIS A 388 -27.28 38.56 -10.89
C HIS A 388 -26.37 37.46 -11.45
N TYR A 389 -26.26 37.31 -12.77
CA TYR A 389 -25.38 36.30 -13.35
C TYR A 389 -23.91 36.53 -12.99
N VAL A 390 -23.44 37.78 -12.97
CA VAL A 390 -22.08 38.10 -12.52
C VAL A 390 -21.88 37.69 -11.06
N VAL A 391 -22.77 38.11 -10.15
CA VAL A 391 -22.69 37.81 -8.72
C VAL A 391 -22.74 36.29 -8.47
N SER A 392 -23.72 35.61 -9.05
CA SER A 392 -23.89 34.15 -8.93
C SER A 392 -22.73 33.37 -9.54
N SER A 393 -22.20 33.80 -10.69
CA SER A 393 -21.04 33.15 -11.33
C SER A 393 -19.76 33.35 -10.52
N VAL A 394 -19.52 34.55 -10.01
CA VAL A 394 -18.37 34.82 -9.13
C VAL A 394 -18.47 34.00 -7.85
N GLY A 395 -19.64 33.97 -7.20
CA GLY A 395 -19.87 33.16 -6.00
C GLY A 395 -19.70 31.65 -6.26
N LEU A 396 -20.17 31.17 -7.40
CA LEU A 396 -20.01 29.78 -7.83
C LEU A 396 -18.53 29.43 -8.06
N LEU A 397 -17.83 30.24 -8.85
CA LEU A 397 -16.40 30.06 -9.12
C LEU A 397 -15.59 30.15 -7.83
N ALA A 398 -15.97 31.03 -6.91
CA ALA A 398 -15.35 31.12 -5.59
C ALA A 398 -15.51 29.80 -4.81
N GLN A 399 -16.72 29.23 -4.75
CA GLN A 399 -16.96 27.96 -4.03
C GLN A 399 -16.28 26.75 -4.70
N LEU A 400 -16.18 26.73 -6.04
CA LEU A 400 -15.58 25.62 -6.79
C LEU A 400 -14.05 25.70 -6.87
N LEU A 401 -13.48 26.89 -7.09
CA LEU A 401 -12.08 27.07 -7.45
C LEU A 401 -11.22 27.59 -6.30
N ILE A 402 -11.74 28.43 -5.39
CA ILE A 402 -10.93 28.97 -4.30
C ILE A 402 -10.77 27.88 -3.22
N PRO A 403 -9.56 27.34 -3.00
CA PRO A 403 -9.30 26.39 -1.92
C PRO A 403 -9.74 26.97 -0.57
N GLY A 404 -10.18 26.10 0.36
CA GLY A 404 -10.20 26.47 1.78
C GLY A 404 -8.84 27.07 2.19
N ALA A 405 -8.84 27.92 3.21
CA ALA A 405 -7.68 28.72 3.61
C ALA A 405 -6.37 27.90 3.57
N LYS A 406 -5.29 28.50 3.06
CA LYS A 406 -3.95 27.86 2.96
C LYS A 406 -3.42 27.32 4.30
N ALA A 407 -3.97 27.79 5.43
CA ALA A 407 -3.58 27.40 6.78
C ALA A 407 -3.96 25.94 7.15
N ASP A 408 -4.84 25.29 6.39
CA ASP A 408 -5.32 23.92 6.69
C ASP A 408 -4.52 22.82 5.96
N LYS A 409 -3.37 23.15 5.37
CA LYS A 409 -2.53 22.18 4.66
C LYS A 409 -1.34 21.79 5.52
N LEU A 410 -1.32 20.54 5.98
CA LEU A 410 -0.18 19.97 6.70
C LEU A 410 1.05 19.80 5.76
N TRP A 411 0.81 19.62 4.46
CA TRP A 411 1.86 19.39 3.46
C TRP A 411 1.59 20.14 2.14
N ASP A 412 2.66 20.45 1.41
CA ASP A 412 2.55 20.89 0.03
C ASP A 412 2.11 19.73 -0.88
N LEU A 413 1.04 19.95 -1.66
CA LEU A 413 0.49 18.90 -2.53
C LEU A 413 1.47 18.54 -3.66
N THR A 414 1.59 17.25 -3.95
CA THR A 414 2.44 16.75 -5.03
C THR A 414 2.12 17.44 -6.37
N PRO A 415 3.11 18.08 -7.03
CA PRO A 415 2.87 18.78 -8.27
C PRO A 415 2.49 17.79 -9.38
N VAL A 416 1.32 18.02 -9.97
CA VAL A 416 0.82 17.24 -11.10
C VAL A 416 1.25 17.90 -12.42
N PRO A 417 1.90 17.18 -13.35
CA PRO A 417 2.26 17.73 -14.66
C PRO A 417 1.04 18.29 -15.41
N VAL A 418 1.25 19.35 -16.20
CA VAL A 418 0.16 20.04 -16.93
C VAL A 418 -0.60 19.09 -17.84
N HIS A 419 0.09 18.23 -18.60
CA HIS A 419 -0.57 17.25 -19.46
C HIS A 419 -1.50 16.30 -18.70
N LYS A 420 -1.12 15.88 -17.47
CA LYS A 420 -1.99 15.05 -16.62
C LYS A 420 -3.19 15.85 -16.10
N LYS A 421 -3.00 17.11 -15.74
CA LYS A 421 -4.12 18.00 -15.36
C LYS A 421 -5.11 18.14 -16.51
N VAL A 422 -4.64 18.42 -17.73
CA VAL A 422 -5.46 18.50 -18.93
C VAL A 422 -6.21 17.19 -19.18
N LEU A 423 -5.51 16.04 -19.11
CA LEU A 423 -6.15 14.74 -19.27
C LEU A 423 -7.25 14.50 -18.23
N ARG A 424 -7.02 14.83 -16.95
CA ARG A 424 -8.03 14.72 -15.88
C ARG A 424 -9.26 15.58 -16.17
N TYR A 425 -9.06 16.84 -16.55
CA TYR A 425 -10.17 17.74 -16.85
C TYR A 425 -10.95 17.29 -18.07
N LEU A 426 -10.26 16.87 -19.15
CA LEU A 426 -10.89 16.35 -20.35
C LEU A 426 -11.67 15.05 -20.06
N PHE A 427 -11.09 14.14 -19.28
CA PHE A 427 -11.75 12.92 -18.84
C PHE A 427 -13.07 13.22 -18.12
N TRP A 428 -13.05 14.09 -17.11
CA TRP A 428 -14.26 14.48 -16.39
C TRP A 428 -15.25 15.28 -17.25
N ALA A 429 -14.78 16.17 -18.12
CA ALA A 429 -15.64 16.94 -19.01
C ALA A 429 -16.40 16.02 -19.99
N VAL A 430 -15.72 15.06 -20.61
CA VAL A 430 -16.34 14.08 -21.51
C VAL A 430 -17.32 13.19 -20.75
N LEU A 431 -16.91 12.66 -19.60
CA LEU A 431 -17.76 11.82 -18.76
C LEU A 431 -19.04 12.55 -18.36
N LEU A 432 -18.92 13.76 -17.82
CA LEU A 432 -20.06 14.56 -17.40
C LEU A 432 -20.94 14.98 -18.58
N ALA A 433 -20.37 15.23 -19.77
CA ALA A 433 -21.14 15.54 -20.98
C ALA A 433 -21.96 14.33 -21.48
N VAL A 434 -21.34 13.15 -21.55
CA VAL A 434 -22.03 11.89 -21.91
C VAL A 434 -23.14 11.60 -20.91
N LYS A 435 -22.80 11.64 -19.62
CA LYS A 435 -23.74 11.51 -18.51
C LYS A 435 -24.92 12.47 -18.67
N MET A 436 -24.65 13.77 -18.84
CA MET A 436 -25.68 14.80 -18.97
C MET A 436 -26.60 14.52 -20.15
N THR A 437 -26.06 14.09 -21.29
CA THR A 437 -26.84 13.76 -22.49
C THR A 437 -27.83 12.62 -22.21
N VAL A 438 -27.38 11.56 -21.55
CA VAL A 438 -28.26 10.42 -21.17
C VAL A 438 -29.25 10.84 -20.08
N SER A 439 -28.80 11.61 -19.09
CA SER A 439 -29.66 12.10 -18.02
C SER A 439 -30.79 13.00 -18.53
N LEU A 440 -30.57 13.79 -19.58
CA LEU A 440 -31.64 14.60 -20.20
C LEU A 440 -32.78 13.74 -20.76
N VAL A 441 -32.47 12.55 -21.29
CA VAL A 441 -33.51 11.59 -21.76
C VAL A 441 -34.30 11.06 -20.57
N ILE A 442 -33.62 10.68 -19.49
CA ILE A 442 -34.27 10.18 -18.26
C ILE A 442 -35.14 11.27 -17.64
N PHE A 443 -34.61 12.50 -17.50
CA PHE A 443 -35.36 13.63 -16.94
C PHE A 443 -36.59 13.92 -17.77
N ARG A 444 -36.49 13.86 -19.11
CA ARG A 444 -37.64 14.06 -19.99
C ARG A 444 -38.73 13.00 -19.77
N ALA A 445 -38.34 11.73 -19.67
CA ALA A 445 -39.30 10.65 -19.40
C ALA A 445 -39.98 10.83 -18.04
N VAL A 446 -39.20 11.12 -16.98
CA VAL A 446 -39.75 11.41 -15.64
C VAL A 446 -40.70 12.60 -15.68
N TRP A 447 -40.34 13.65 -16.41
CA TRP A 447 -41.18 14.83 -16.58
C TRP A 447 -42.51 14.49 -17.26
N GLU A 448 -42.48 13.74 -18.35
CA GLU A 448 -43.68 13.28 -19.07
C GLU A 448 -44.61 12.46 -18.15
N GLU A 449 -44.05 11.60 -17.29
CA GLU A 449 -44.82 10.85 -16.29
C GLU A 449 -45.38 11.74 -15.18
N MET A 450 -44.61 12.71 -14.68
CA MET A 450 -45.12 13.66 -13.69
C MET A 450 -46.32 14.46 -14.26
N VAL A 451 -46.25 14.84 -15.55
CA VAL A 451 -47.36 15.52 -16.26
C VAL A 451 -48.56 14.59 -16.34
N ALA A 452 -48.35 13.32 -16.72
CA ALA A 452 -49.42 12.33 -16.82
C ALA A 452 -50.12 12.06 -15.48
N LEU A 453 -49.39 12.11 -14.38
CA LEU A 453 -49.89 11.93 -13.02
C LEU A 453 -50.49 13.20 -12.39
N ASP A 454 -50.52 14.32 -13.10
CA ASP A 454 -50.97 15.64 -12.60
C ASP A 454 -50.22 16.10 -11.32
N THR A 455 -49.01 15.57 -11.11
CA THR A 455 -48.16 15.89 -9.95
C THR A 455 -47.22 17.06 -10.22
N VAL A 456 -47.09 17.47 -11.49
CA VAL A 456 -46.29 18.63 -11.90
C VAL A 456 -46.73 19.91 -11.20
N LYS A 457 -48.03 20.07 -10.94
CA LYS A 457 -48.60 21.24 -10.25
C LYS A 457 -47.87 21.60 -8.94
N LEU A 458 -47.30 20.60 -8.27
CA LEU A 458 -46.47 20.83 -7.09
C LEU A 458 -45.16 21.57 -7.47
N GLY A 459 -45.14 22.87 -7.16
CA GLY A 459 -44.01 23.77 -7.41
C GLY A 459 -44.14 24.62 -8.68
N GLN A 460 -45.17 24.40 -9.52
CA GLN A 460 -45.49 25.30 -10.63
C GLN A 460 -46.55 26.35 -10.31
N GLU A 461 -47.20 26.21 -9.16
CA GLU A 461 -48.34 27.02 -8.77
C GLU A 461 -47.93 28.31 -8.03
N PRO A 462 -48.57 29.45 -8.34
CA PRO A 462 -48.40 30.68 -7.57
C PRO A 462 -48.77 30.44 -6.10
N LEU A 463 -48.20 31.24 -5.19
CA LEU A 463 -48.39 31.09 -3.74
C LEU A 463 -49.88 31.02 -3.31
N SER A 464 -50.77 31.66 -4.06
CA SER A 464 -52.22 31.60 -3.87
C SER A 464 -52.85 30.25 -4.19
N GLU A 465 -52.35 29.53 -5.20
CA GLU A 465 -52.85 28.21 -5.61
C GLU A 465 -52.25 27.07 -4.76
N ILE A 466 -51.00 27.23 -4.31
CA ILE A 466 -50.35 26.32 -3.37
C ILE A 466 -51.24 26.08 -2.14
N THR A 467 -51.86 27.13 -1.58
CA THR A 467 -52.80 26.97 -0.45
C THR A 467 -53.97 26.05 -0.79
N ARG A 468 -54.56 26.18 -1.98
CA ARG A 468 -55.66 25.32 -2.46
C ARG A 468 -55.19 23.87 -2.65
N PHE A 469 -53.95 23.66 -3.11
CA PHE A 469 -53.34 22.34 -3.19
C PHE A 469 -53.18 21.69 -1.80
N TRP A 470 -52.64 22.41 -0.79
CA TRP A 470 -52.47 21.90 0.58
C TRP A 470 -53.78 21.49 1.27
N TYR A 471 -54.92 22.07 0.85
CA TYR A 471 -56.25 21.73 1.34
C TYR A 471 -57.01 20.71 0.45
N SER A 472 -56.40 20.18 -0.62
CA SER A 472 -57.03 19.15 -1.47
C SER A 472 -57.06 17.78 -0.78
N SER A 473 -57.95 16.85 -1.13
CA SER A 473 -58.02 15.53 -0.47
C SER A 473 -56.86 14.58 -0.85
N SER A 474 -56.10 14.89 -1.89
CA SER A 474 -55.01 14.08 -2.43
C SER A 474 -53.61 14.69 -2.24
N TRP A 475 -53.51 15.84 -1.55
CA TRP A 475 -52.26 16.61 -1.41
C TRP A 475 -51.11 15.76 -0.89
N ALA A 476 -51.34 14.94 0.14
CA ALA A 476 -50.31 14.12 0.76
C ALA A 476 -49.76 13.07 -0.21
N VAL A 477 -50.64 12.42 -0.99
CA VAL A 477 -50.25 11.42 -2.00
C VAL A 477 -49.46 12.09 -3.11
N ASN A 478 -49.93 13.23 -3.62
CA ASN A 478 -49.27 13.96 -4.69
C ASN A 478 -47.89 14.50 -4.28
N VAL A 479 -47.75 14.98 -3.03
CA VAL A 479 -46.46 15.40 -2.45
C VAL A 479 -45.52 14.22 -2.33
N VAL A 480 -45.99 13.08 -1.80
CA VAL A 480 -45.16 11.88 -1.66
C VAL A 480 -44.71 11.36 -3.04
N VAL A 481 -45.61 11.27 -4.02
CA VAL A 481 -45.28 10.83 -5.38
C VAL A 481 -44.29 11.78 -6.04
N TRP A 482 -44.52 13.10 -5.96
CA TRP A 482 -43.59 14.10 -6.47
C TRP A 482 -42.22 13.99 -5.81
N LEU A 483 -42.17 13.89 -4.47
CA LEU A 483 -40.92 13.73 -3.73
C LEU A 483 -40.18 12.46 -4.12
N VAL A 484 -40.88 11.33 -4.25
CA VAL A 484 -40.29 10.05 -4.65
C VAL A 484 -39.72 10.15 -6.07
N LEU A 485 -40.49 10.66 -7.03
CA LEU A 485 -40.02 10.77 -8.42
C LEU A 485 -38.84 11.76 -8.54
N TRP A 486 -38.89 12.90 -7.85
CA TRP A 486 -37.80 13.87 -7.83
C TRP A 486 -36.54 13.34 -7.15
N PHE A 487 -36.70 12.77 -5.95
CA PHE A 487 -35.60 12.22 -5.19
C PHE A 487 -34.96 11.04 -5.92
N MET A 488 -35.75 10.12 -6.48
CA MET A 488 -35.23 9.00 -7.25
C MET A 488 -34.49 9.47 -8.49
N SER A 489 -34.98 10.51 -9.17
CA SER A 489 -34.29 11.08 -10.33
C SER A 489 -32.97 11.73 -9.96
N ALA A 490 -32.94 12.50 -8.87
CA ALA A 490 -31.72 13.10 -8.34
C ALA A 490 -30.73 12.03 -7.86
N PHE A 491 -31.22 11.01 -7.16
CA PHE A 491 -30.41 9.91 -6.66
C PHE A 491 -29.80 9.10 -7.81
N LEU A 492 -30.60 8.70 -8.81
CA LEU A 492 -30.09 8.01 -10.00
C LEU A 492 -29.08 8.86 -10.77
N PHE A 493 -29.32 10.17 -10.87
CA PHE A 493 -28.36 11.11 -11.46
C PHE A 493 -27.06 11.24 -10.66
N VAL A 494 -27.07 11.10 -9.34
CA VAL A 494 -25.80 11.10 -8.59
C VAL A 494 -25.13 9.72 -8.70
N ALA A 495 -25.91 8.65 -8.53
CA ALA A 495 -25.43 7.28 -8.43
C ALA A 495 -24.83 6.73 -9.74
N ASP A 496 -25.41 7.05 -10.90
CA ASP A 496 -24.90 6.59 -12.21
C ASP A 496 -23.53 7.20 -12.57
N THR A 497 -23.06 8.24 -11.86
CA THR A 497 -21.71 8.79 -12.02
C THR A 497 -20.64 7.73 -11.81
N GLY A 498 -20.85 6.81 -10.86
CA GLY A 498 -19.95 5.67 -10.65
C GLY A 498 -19.88 4.75 -11.86
N VAL A 499 -21.01 4.49 -12.53
CA VAL A 499 -21.10 3.67 -13.73
C VAL A 499 -20.36 4.33 -14.90
N TRP A 500 -20.60 5.62 -15.14
CA TRP A 500 -19.91 6.37 -16.20
C TRP A 500 -18.42 6.52 -15.95
N TYR A 501 -18.02 6.68 -14.68
CA TYR A 501 -16.62 6.67 -14.28
C TYR A 501 -15.97 5.33 -14.60
N GLN A 502 -16.60 4.23 -14.20
CA GLN A 502 -16.12 2.87 -14.46
C GLN A 502 -16.01 2.58 -15.97
N ALA A 503 -17.02 2.96 -16.75
CA ALA A 503 -17.02 2.81 -18.20
C ALA A 503 -15.91 3.66 -18.86
N GLY A 504 -15.76 4.92 -18.44
CA GLY A 504 -14.71 5.82 -18.92
C GLY A 504 -13.31 5.31 -18.60
N CYS A 505 -13.08 4.82 -17.37
CA CYS A 505 -11.84 4.18 -16.98
C CYS A 505 -11.58 2.90 -17.81
N THR A 506 -12.60 2.11 -18.10
CA THR A 506 -12.45 0.91 -18.95
C THR A 506 -12.02 1.30 -20.36
N PHE A 507 -12.68 2.28 -20.97
CA PHE A 507 -12.33 2.80 -22.29
C PHE A 507 -10.88 3.32 -22.34
N LEU A 508 -10.51 4.19 -21.39
CA LEU A 508 -9.15 4.74 -21.31
C LEU A 508 -8.10 3.64 -21.11
N GLY A 509 -8.42 2.64 -20.30
CA GLY A 509 -7.56 1.52 -19.99
C GLY A 509 -7.28 0.66 -21.22
N VAL A 510 -8.32 0.34 -22.00
CA VAL A 510 -8.21 -0.40 -23.27
C VAL A 510 -7.47 0.43 -24.34
N ALA A 511 -7.86 1.70 -24.52
CA ALA A 511 -7.22 2.60 -25.48
C ALA A 511 -5.71 2.73 -25.22
N SER A 512 -5.30 2.79 -23.96
CA SER A 512 -3.89 2.88 -23.60
C SER A 512 -3.09 1.60 -23.89
N ILE A 513 -3.70 0.40 -23.86
CA ILE A 513 -3.06 -0.84 -24.33
C ILE A 513 -2.82 -0.74 -25.83
N LEU A 514 -3.86 -0.39 -26.59
CA LEU A 514 -3.80 -0.31 -28.05
C LEU A 514 -2.75 0.72 -28.51
N ALA A 515 -2.65 1.85 -27.81
CA ALA A 515 -1.63 2.86 -28.09
C ALA A 515 -0.19 2.39 -27.79
N ARG A 516 0.00 1.48 -26.82
CA ARG A 516 1.32 1.00 -26.39
C ARG A 516 1.81 -0.23 -27.15
N ARG A 517 0.93 -0.99 -27.82
CA ARG A 517 1.28 -2.26 -28.49
C ARG A 517 0.96 -2.21 -29.98
N GLN A 518 1.99 -2.06 -30.82
CA GLN A 518 1.85 -1.90 -32.27
C GLN A 518 1.42 -3.17 -33.03
N ASN A 519 1.67 -4.40 -32.53
CA ASN A 519 1.50 -5.65 -33.29
C ASN A 519 0.69 -6.74 -32.54
N PHE A 520 -0.60 -6.51 -32.26
CA PHE A 520 -1.44 -7.45 -31.47
C PHE A 520 -1.74 -8.80 -32.16
N ALA A 521 -1.93 -8.83 -33.48
CA ALA A 521 -2.57 -9.98 -34.14
C ALA A 521 -1.62 -11.07 -34.66
N VAL A 522 -0.32 -10.80 -34.77
CA VAL A 522 0.62 -11.65 -35.56
C VAL A 522 1.86 -12.08 -34.76
N GLU A 523 2.10 -11.50 -33.58
CA GLU A 523 3.32 -11.78 -32.82
C GLU A 523 3.21 -13.07 -31.98
N ARG A 524 4.15 -14.00 -32.17
CA ARG A 524 4.25 -15.24 -31.38
C ARG A 524 5.10 -15.04 -30.12
N ALA A 525 4.46 -14.58 -29.05
CA ALA A 525 5.13 -14.22 -27.80
C ALA A 525 6.06 -15.32 -27.24
N ILE A 526 5.64 -16.59 -27.20
CA ILE A 526 6.44 -17.71 -26.63
C ILE A 526 7.75 -17.91 -27.40
N SER A 527 7.71 -17.90 -28.73
CA SER A 527 8.93 -18.09 -29.56
C SER A 527 9.99 -17.00 -29.38
N LYS A 528 9.61 -15.86 -28.79
CA LYS A 528 10.48 -14.71 -28.52
C LYS A 528 11.01 -14.69 -27.09
N ILE A 529 10.65 -15.66 -26.23
CA ILE A 529 11.17 -15.74 -24.86
C ILE A 529 12.71 -15.72 -24.83
N PRO A 530 13.44 -16.58 -25.58
CA PRO A 530 14.91 -16.63 -25.46
C PRO A 530 15.59 -15.30 -25.79
N GLU A 531 15.11 -14.62 -26.83
CA GLU A 531 15.64 -13.34 -27.31
C GLU A 531 15.33 -12.22 -26.31
N ARG A 532 14.05 -12.12 -25.90
CA ARG A 532 13.60 -11.07 -24.98
C ARG A 532 14.17 -11.23 -23.58
N PHE A 533 14.28 -12.46 -23.10
CA PHE A 533 14.86 -12.77 -21.80
C PHE A 533 16.34 -12.40 -21.77
N SER A 534 17.12 -12.85 -22.76
CA SER A 534 18.54 -12.51 -22.86
C SER A 534 18.76 -10.99 -22.92
N ARG A 535 17.97 -10.29 -23.73
CA ARG A 535 18.08 -8.85 -23.91
C ARG A 535 17.67 -8.04 -22.67
N ARG A 536 16.59 -8.46 -21.98
CA ARG A 536 15.95 -7.65 -20.91
C ARG A 536 16.28 -8.09 -19.49
N VAL A 537 16.60 -9.36 -19.26
CA VAL A 537 16.81 -9.93 -17.92
C VAL A 537 18.29 -10.21 -17.67
N PHE A 538 19.00 -10.75 -18.66
CA PHE A 538 20.44 -11.05 -18.60
C PHE A 538 21.28 -10.11 -19.47
N THR A 539 21.01 -8.82 -19.34
CA THR A 539 21.61 -7.77 -20.19
C THR A 539 23.14 -7.68 -20.10
N TYR A 540 23.77 -8.16 -19.01
CA TYR A 540 25.23 -8.09 -18.83
C TYR A 540 25.97 -9.41 -19.10
N SER A 541 25.24 -10.47 -19.46
CA SER A 541 25.78 -11.82 -19.64
C SER A 541 26.54 -12.00 -20.97
N SER A 542 26.26 -11.17 -21.98
CA SER A 542 26.96 -11.17 -23.28
C SER A 542 28.26 -10.36 -23.23
N SER A 543 29.32 -11.02 -22.75
CA SER A 543 30.77 -10.77 -22.96
C SER A 543 31.26 -9.37 -23.37
N GLY A 544 31.89 -8.67 -22.42
CA GLY A 544 33.34 -8.44 -22.43
C GLY A 544 34.03 -7.57 -23.50
N GLY A 545 33.36 -7.06 -24.53
CA GLY A 545 33.97 -6.22 -25.56
C GLY A 545 33.27 -4.87 -25.72
N THR A 546 34.03 -3.82 -26.01
CA THR A 546 33.52 -2.55 -26.55
C THR A 546 32.83 -2.79 -27.89
N MET A 547 31.58 -3.27 -27.88
CA MET A 547 30.73 -3.36 -29.06
C MET A 547 29.60 -2.34 -28.97
N GLN A 548 29.33 -1.70 -30.12
CA GLN A 548 28.34 -0.62 -30.24
C GLN A 548 26.94 -1.12 -29.90
N HIS A 549 26.10 -0.20 -29.41
CA HIS A 549 24.76 -0.47 -28.89
C HIS A 549 23.80 -1.17 -29.87
N ASP A 550 24.14 -1.19 -31.17
CA ASP A 550 23.36 -1.77 -32.26
C ASP A 550 23.62 -3.28 -32.49
N GLU A 551 24.78 -3.84 -32.09
CA GLU A 551 25.13 -5.27 -32.28
C GLU A 551 24.58 -6.18 -31.17
N ARG A 552 24.07 -5.63 -30.06
CA ARG A 552 23.41 -6.40 -28.98
C ARG A 552 22.11 -7.08 -29.42
N ALA A 553 21.56 -6.74 -30.58
CA ALA A 553 20.24 -7.18 -31.02
C ALA A 553 20.19 -8.64 -31.50
N GLU A 554 21.33 -9.27 -31.82
CA GLU A 554 21.35 -10.58 -32.51
C GLU A 554 21.86 -11.75 -31.66
N ASN A 555 22.50 -11.51 -30.51
CA ASN A 555 23.14 -12.57 -29.71
C ASN A 555 22.34 -12.96 -28.45
N PHE A 556 22.07 -14.26 -28.30
CA PHE A 556 21.44 -14.86 -27.12
C PHE A 556 22.44 -15.00 -25.96
N SER A 557 21.98 -14.92 -24.70
CA SER A 557 22.82 -15.19 -23.54
C SER A 557 23.15 -16.69 -23.49
N THR A 558 24.43 -17.01 -23.28
CA THR A 558 24.91 -18.39 -23.09
C THR A 558 24.37 -19.05 -21.82
N PHE A 559 23.85 -18.26 -20.87
CA PHE A 559 23.23 -18.73 -19.63
C PHE A 559 21.73 -19.01 -19.76
N PHE A 560 21.09 -18.58 -20.86
CA PHE A 560 19.65 -18.81 -21.06
C PHE A 560 19.24 -20.29 -20.98
N PRO A 561 19.94 -21.26 -21.61
CA PRO A 561 19.58 -22.68 -21.53
C PRO A 561 19.51 -23.20 -20.09
N LYS A 562 20.53 -22.89 -19.28
CA LYS A 562 20.60 -23.30 -17.87
C LYS A 562 19.44 -22.71 -17.07
N MET A 563 19.10 -21.45 -17.33
CA MET A 563 17.97 -20.78 -16.67
C MET A 563 16.62 -21.36 -17.10
N TRP A 564 16.45 -21.65 -18.38
CA TRP A 564 15.23 -22.27 -18.90
C TRP A 564 15.01 -23.67 -18.30
N ASP A 565 16.07 -24.47 -18.20
CA ASP A 565 16.00 -25.79 -17.56
C ASP A 565 15.58 -25.67 -16.08
N ARG A 566 16.06 -24.65 -15.34
CA ARG A 566 15.60 -24.33 -13.97
C ARG A 566 14.10 -23.98 -13.90
N ILE A 567 13.58 -23.20 -14.85
CA ILE A 567 12.14 -22.88 -14.95
C ILE A 567 11.31 -24.16 -15.14
N MET A 568 11.72 -24.99 -16.10
CA MET A 568 11.03 -26.24 -16.39
C MET A 568 11.08 -27.23 -15.23
N GLU A 569 12.22 -27.29 -14.52
CA GLU A 569 12.37 -28.10 -13.31
C GLU A 569 11.47 -27.61 -12.16
N SER A 570 11.36 -26.29 -11.96
CA SER A 570 10.43 -25.72 -10.97
C SER A 570 8.99 -26.14 -11.27
N MET A 571 8.56 -26.02 -12.52
CA MET A 571 7.23 -26.48 -12.95
C MET A 571 7.04 -27.98 -12.76
N HIS A 572 8.08 -28.80 -12.94
CA HIS A 572 8.04 -30.23 -12.68
C HIS A 572 7.91 -30.55 -11.18
N ARG A 573 8.65 -29.85 -10.32
CA ARG A 573 8.58 -30.00 -8.85
C ARG A 573 7.20 -29.62 -8.29
N GLU A 574 6.53 -28.66 -8.94
CA GLU A 574 5.14 -28.27 -8.64
C GLU A 574 4.09 -29.22 -9.26
N ASP A 575 4.52 -30.28 -9.95
CA ASP A 575 3.70 -31.27 -10.65
C ASP A 575 2.87 -30.69 -11.82
N LYS A 576 3.33 -29.57 -12.41
CA LYS A 576 2.68 -28.95 -13.58
C LYS A 576 3.05 -29.64 -14.90
N CYS A 577 4.17 -30.36 -14.93
CA CYS A 577 4.58 -31.17 -16.08
C CYS A 577 5.15 -32.53 -15.63
N GLY A 578 4.91 -33.56 -16.44
CA GLY A 578 5.52 -34.89 -16.23
C GLY A 578 6.95 -34.97 -16.79
N TRP A 579 7.63 -36.08 -16.49
CA TRP A 579 9.02 -36.33 -16.90
C TRP A 579 9.27 -36.31 -18.41
N ASP A 580 8.28 -36.71 -19.20
CA ASP A 580 8.42 -36.73 -20.66
C ASP A 580 8.38 -35.30 -21.21
N LEU A 581 7.45 -34.49 -20.71
CA LEU A 581 7.35 -33.07 -21.09
C LEU A 581 8.56 -32.27 -20.61
N LEU A 582 9.09 -32.55 -19.41
CA LEU A 582 10.34 -31.95 -18.93
C LEU A 582 11.50 -32.25 -19.88
N ARG A 583 11.66 -33.52 -20.31
CA ARG A 583 12.73 -33.93 -21.23
C ARG A 583 12.57 -33.34 -22.64
N GLU A 584 11.34 -33.23 -23.13
CA GLU A 584 11.04 -32.64 -24.44
C GLU A 584 11.27 -31.12 -24.50
N GLN A 585 11.06 -30.41 -23.38
CA GLN A 585 11.09 -28.95 -23.34
C GLN A 585 12.34 -28.36 -22.66
N SER A 586 13.29 -29.18 -22.23
CA SER A 586 14.58 -28.76 -21.66
C SER A 586 15.71 -28.84 -22.70
N PHE A 587 16.77 -28.06 -22.50
CA PHE A 587 18.01 -28.12 -23.28
C PHE A 587 18.93 -29.26 -22.82
N GLY A 588 18.76 -29.71 -21.57
CA GLY A 588 19.51 -30.81 -20.97
C GLY A 588 20.93 -30.40 -20.60
N VAL A 589 21.15 -29.15 -20.17
CA VAL A 589 22.47 -28.55 -19.88
C VAL A 589 22.95 -28.90 -18.47
N HIS A 590 22.52 -30.03 -17.92
CA HIS A 590 23.00 -30.46 -16.61
C HIS A 590 24.50 -30.75 -16.67
N SER A 591 25.23 -30.03 -15.82
CA SER A 591 26.62 -30.27 -15.47
C SER A 591 26.88 -31.76 -15.29
N SER A 592 27.92 -32.26 -15.93
CA SER A 592 28.61 -33.49 -15.59
C SER A 592 28.89 -33.54 -14.07
N GLY A 593 28.06 -34.29 -13.35
CA GLY A 593 28.12 -34.41 -11.90
C GLY A 593 26.96 -35.27 -11.43
N THR A 594 27.10 -36.58 -11.64
CA THR A 594 26.09 -37.63 -11.44
C THR A 594 24.85 -37.54 -12.33
N ALA A 595 24.93 -38.22 -13.47
CA ALA A 595 23.80 -39.05 -13.87
C ALA A 595 23.33 -39.80 -12.62
N VAL A 596 22.06 -39.69 -12.23
CA VAL A 596 21.47 -40.61 -11.26
C VAL A 596 21.73 -42.01 -11.81
N PRO A 597 22.63 -42.81 -11.19
CA PRO A 597 22.76 -44.19 -11.59
C PRO A 597 21.47 -44.85 -11.13
N SER A 598 20.74 -45.43 -12.08
CA SER A 598 19.91 -46.57 -11.75
C SER A 598 20.81 -47.57 -11.01
N THR A 599 20.40 -47.99 -9.81
CA THR A 599 21.03 -48.96 -8.88
C THR A 599 22.04 -48.39 -7.86
N GLY A 600 21.76 -48.65 -6.57
CA GLY A 600 22.72 -48.41 -5.49
C GLY A 600 22.08 -48.06 -4.14
N THR A 601 22.03 -49.03 -3.25
CA THR A 601 21.53 -49.00 -1.87
C THR A 601 22.27 -48.00 -0.96
N GLY A 602 21.55 -47.05 -0.38
CA GLY A 602 22.01 -46.17 0.71
C GLY A 602 20.83 -45.67 1.54
N THR A 603 20.95 -45.75 2.86
CA THR A 603 19.89 -45.59 3.88
C THR A 603 19.25 -44.19 3.93
N PRO A 604 17.95 -44.06 4.26
CA PRO A 604 17.22 -42.79 4.23
C PRO A 604 17.09 -42.14 5.61
N SER A 605 17.82 -41.05 5.82
CA SER A 605 17.39 -39.95 6.69
C SER A 605 17.71 -38.68 5.90
N ASP A 606 16.69 -38.02 5.37
CA ASP A 606 16.69 -36.57 5.07
C ASP A 606 15.41 -36.24 4.31
N THR A 607 14.46 -35.63 5.01
CA THR A 607 13.46 -34.73 4.46
C THR A 607 14.19 -33.51 3.88
N ARG A 608 14.71 -33.65 2.66
CA ARG A 608 15.52 -32.62 2.00
C ARG A 608 14.69 -31.38 1.71
N SER A 609 15.28 -30.23 2.03
CA SER A 609 14.64 -28.94 1.97
C SER A 609 14.23 -28.57 0.54
N ILE A 610 13.04 -28.01 0.39
CA ILE A 610 12.45 -27.68 -0.93
C ILE A 610 13.23 -26.53 -1.61
N GLY A 611 14.09 -25.82 -0.86
CA GLY A 611 14.90 -24.70 -1.34
C GLY A 611 16.42 -24.92 -1.43
N SER A 612 17.02 -25.89 -0.74
CA SER A 612 18.50 -26.05 -0.72
C SER A 612 19.08 -26.58 -2.03
N ASP A 613 18.31 -27.38 -2.78
CA ASP A 613 18.79 -27.99 -4.02
C ASP A 613 18.89 -26.98 -5.19
N PHE A 614 18.62 -25.70 -4.95
CA PHE A 614 18.96 -24.62 -5.87
C PHE A 614 20.42 -24.15 -5.75
N MET A 615 21.17 -24.62 -4.73
CA MET A 615 22.60 -24.33 -4.60
C MET A 615 23.43 -25.47 -5.18
N MET A 616 24.07 -25.22 -6.32
CA MET A 616 25.09 -26.11 -6.88
C MET A 616 26.48 -25.65 -6.48
N HIS A 617 27.33 -26.65 -6.20
CA HIS A 617 28.77 -26.51 -5.98
C HIS A 617 29.47 -25.82 -7.17
N GLN A 618 30.44 -24.97 -6.85
CA GLN A 618 31.36 -24.32 -7.78
C GLN A 618 32.16 -25.35 -8.57
N GLY A 619 32.22 -25.20 -9.89
CA GLY A 619 33.16 -25.91 -10.76
C GLY A 619 32.61 -26.17 -12.16
N ALA A 620 32.78 -25.21 -13.07
CA ALA A 620 32.74 -25.48 -14.51
C ALA A 620 33.83 -24.65 -15.20
N GLU A 621 34.76 -25.33 -15.85
CA GLU A 621 35.88 -24.74 -16.60
C GLU A 621 35.38 -23.99 -17.85
N GLU A 622 36.06 -22.89 -18.19
CA GLU A 622 35.72 -21.92 -19.26
C GLU A 622 35.77 -22.49 -20.70
N GLY A 623 36.18 -23.76 -20.89
CA GLY A 623 36.51 -24.33 -22.21
C GLY A 623 35.32 -24.70 -23.12
N ASP A 624 34.13 -24.98 -22.57
CA ASP A 624 33.00 -25.59 -23.32
C ASP A 624 31.94 -24.59 -23.84
N MET A 625 32.11 -23.29 -23.58
CA MET A 625 31.02 -22.31 -23.76
C MET A 625 30.91 -21.69 -25.16
N ALA A 626 31.97 -21.78 -25.99
CA ALA A 626 32.01 -21.15 -27.32
C ALA A 626 31.47 -22.04 -28.46
N THR A 627 31.54 -23.37 -28.32
CA THR A 627 31.00 -24.37 -29.26
C THR A 627 29.47 -24.49 -29.19
N LEU A 628 28.84 -23.93 -28.16
CA LEU A 628 27.41 -24.03 -27.93
C LEU A 628 26.55 -23.22 -28.92
N SER A 629 27.05 -22.15 -29.57
CA SER A 629 26.16 -21.27 -30.35
C SER A 629 25.56 -21.90 -31.62
N GLU A 630 26.28 -22.82 -32.28
CA GLU A 630 25.80 -23.52 -33.47
C GLU A 630 24.94 -24.77 -33.13
N GLU A 631 25.32 -25.55 -32.11
CA GLU A 631 24.47 -26.65 -31.59
C GLU A 631 23.19 -26.16 -30.91
N PHE A 632 23.21 -24.96 -30.32
CA PHE A 632 22.08 -24.35 -29.61
C PHE A 632 20.86 -24.12 -30.51
N VAL A 633 21.07 -23.67 -31.76
CA VAL A 633 19.96 -23.46 -32.71
C VAL A 633 19.36 -24.80 -33.15
N ALA A 634 20.16 -25.86 -33.21
CA ALA A 634 19.72 -27.20 -33.60
C ALA A 634 18.93 -27.93 -32.49
N LYS A 635 19.16 -27.60 -31.21
CA LYS A 635 18.57 -28.27 -30.04
C LYS A 635 17.47 -27.47 -29.32
N MET A 636 16.93 -26.41 -29.95
CA MET A 636 15.88 -25.59 -29.36
C MET A 636 14.63 -26.42 -29.01
N PRO A 637 14.08 -26.29 -27.78
CA PRO A 637 12.83 -26.91 -27.38
C PRO A 637 11.72 -26.72 -28.41
N GLY A 638 10.91 -27.75 -28.63
CA GLY A 638 9.87 -27.78 -29.65
C GLY A 638 8.90 -26.58 -29.58
N MET A 639 8.66 -26.05 -28.38
CA MET A 639 7.79 -24.89 -28.16
C MET A 639 8.34 -23.56 -28.71
N PHE A 640 9.65 -23.45 -28.93
CA PHE A 640 10.27 -22.27 -29.54
C PHE A 640 10.39 -22.37 -31.07
N ASN A 641 10.15 -23.55 -31.65
CA ASN A 641 10.35 -23.78 -33.07
C ASN A 641 9.40 -22.93 -33.95
N ARG A 642 9.98 -22.29 -34.96
CA ARG A 642 9.28 -21.39 -35.90
C ARG A 642 8.28 -22.19 -36.75
N ASN A 643 6.99 -22.13 -36.45
CA ASN A 643 5.99 -22.53 -37.44
C ASN A 643 5.79 -21.40 -38.48
N SER A 644 5.55 -21.65 -39.76
CA SER A 644 5.30 -20.55 -40.72
C SER A 644 3.85 -20.05 -40.65
N LEU A 645 3.56 -18.83 -41.14
CA LEU A 645 2.20 -18.28 -41.30
C LEU A 645 1.27 -19.23 -42.09
N LEU A 646 1.85 -20.02 -43.00
CA LEU A 646 1.13 -20.97 -43.85
C LEU A 646 0.45 -22.13 -43.10
N ARG A 647 0.95 -22.54 -41.92
CA ARG A 647 0.32 -23.60 -41.11
C ARG A 647 -0.89 -23.12 -40.30
N LEU A 648 -0.96 -21.83 -39.97
CA LEU A 648 -2.08 -21.23 -39.23
C LEU A 648 -3.31 -21.03 -40.13
N ALA A 649 -3.11 -20.76 -41.42
CA ALA A 649 -4.21 -20.63 -42.38
C ALA A 649 -4.91 -21.97 -42.68
N THR A 650 -4.22 -23.10 -42.49
CA THR A 650 -4.77 -24.45 -42.72
C THR A 650 -5.34 -25.10 -41.47
N GLN A 651 -4.98 -24.63 -40.27
CA GLN A 651 -5.53 -25.08 -39.00
C GLN A 651 -6.31 -23.93 -38.34
N GLY A 652 -7.50 -23.67 -38.90
CA GLY A 652 -8.43 -22.69 -38.33
C GLY A 652 -8.97 -23.16 -36.98
N SER A 653 -8.37 -22.66 -35.89
CA SER A 653 -9.00 -22.38 -34.59
C SER A 653 -7.97 -21.70 -33.69
N PHE A 654 -8.38 -20.62 -33.02
CA PHE A 654 -7.67 -20.07 -31.87
C PHE A 654 -7.33 -21.21 -30.89
N VAL A 655 -6.11 -21.18 -30.35
CA VAL A 655 -5.46 -22.30 -29.64
C VAL A 655 -4.97 -23.36 -30.62
N THR A 656 -3.69 -23.29 -30.99
CA THR A 656 -2.99 -24.48 -31.46
C THR A 656 -3.06 -25.51 -30.35
N LYS A 657 -4.01 -26.45 -30.42
CA LYS A 657 -3.91 -27.75 -29.78
C LYS A 657 -2.63 -28.41 -30.30
N GLN A 658 -1.52 -28.24 -29.57
CA GLN A 658 -0.66 -29.30 -29.03
C GLN A 658 0.52 -28.67 -28.25
N PRO A 659 0.90 -29.22 -27.07
CA PRO A 659 0.72 -30.61 -26.66
C PRO A 659 -0.63 -30.80 -25.97
N SER A 660 -1.41 -31.77 -26.43
CA SER A 660 -2.62 -32.29 -25.77
C SER A 660 -2.29 -33.05 -24.46
N LYS A 661 -1.22 -32.64 -23.77
CA LYS A 661 -0.64 -33.22 -22.55
C LYS A 661 -0.05 -32.17 -21.59
N ALA A 662 -0.13 -30.87 -21.90
CA ALA A 662 0.42 -29.81 -21.05
C ALA A 662 -0.69 -29.19 -20.19
N ASN A 663 -0.46 -29.15 -18.88
CA ASN A 663 -1.33 -28.56 -17.87
C ASN A 663 -1.73 -27.11 -18.21
N ALA A 664 -2.99 -26.74 -17.95
CA ALA A 664 -3.53 -25.41 -18.28
C ALA A 664 -2.83 -24.26 -17.55
N GLU A 665 -2.45 -24.46 -16.28
CA GLU A 665 -1.72 -23.47 -15.49
C GLU A 665 -0.31 -23.25 -16.04
N MET A 666 0.40 -24.32 -16.42
CA MET A 666 1.71 -24.21 -17.09
C MET A 666 1.62 -23.37 -18.37
N GLN A 667 0.61 -23.63 -19.21
CA GLN A 667 0.40 -22.86 -20.43
C GLN A 667 0.10 -21.39 -20.13
N TRP A 668 -0.71 -21.12 -19.11
CA TRP A 668 -1.00 -19.75 -18.68
C TRP A 668 0.26 -19.05 -18.20
N ARG A 669 1.05 -19.67 -17.30
CA ARG A 669 2.29 -19.13 -16.74
C ARG A 669 3.30 -18.74 -17.82
N LEU A 670 3.53 -19.62 -18.80
CA LEU A 670 4.44 -19.35 -19.91
C LEU A 670 3.92 -18.25 -20.86
N ASN A 671 2.61 -18.20 -21.11
CA ASN A 671 2.02 -17.12 -21.89
C ASN A 671 2.11 -15.78 -21.16
N SER A 672 1.84 -15.76 -19.85
CA SER A 672 1.98 -14.58 -19.00
C SER A 672 3.42 -14.11 -18.99
N PHE A 673 4.40 -14.99 -18.75
CA PHE A 673 5.81 -14.66 -18.80
C PHE A 673 6.26 -14.11 -20.16
N ALA A 674 5.82 -14.72 -21.27
CA ALA A 674 6.10 -14.21 -22.62
C ALA A 674 5.52 -12.81 -22.87
N ARG A 675 4.34 -12.53 -22.31
CA ARG A 675 3.69 -11.20 -22.37
C ARG A 675 4.44 -10.18 -21.52
N CYS A 676 4.86 -10.54 -20.31
CA CYS A 676 5.68 -9.72 -19.41
C CYS A 676 6.98 -9.31 -20.11
N LEU A 677 7.70 -10.28 -20.67
CA LEU A 677 8.93 -10.06 -21.46
C LEU A 677 8.72 -9.17 -22.69
N GLY A 678 7.48 -9.02 -23.17
CA GLY A 678 7.12 -8.09 -24.24
C GLY A 678 6.91 -6.65 -23.78
N MET A 679 6.61 -6.41 -22.51
CA MET A 679 6.34 -5.07 -21.95
C MET A 679 7.62 -4.27 -21.71
N ASN A 680 7.53 -2.94 -21.83
CA ASN A 680 8.66 -2.08 -21.51
C ASN A 680 9.06 -2.28 -20.04
N MET A 681 10.29 -2.73 -19.82
CA MET A 681 10.91 -2.95 -18.52
C MET A 681 12.21 -2.13 -18.46
N PRO A 682 12.58 -1.59 -17.29
CA PRO A 682 13.89 -0.97 -17.11
C PRO A 682 14.99 -2.04 -17.13
N ARG A 683 16.24 -1.61 -17.29
CA ARG A 683 17.42 -2.48 -17.20
C ARG A 683 17.46 -3.21 -15.84
N PRO A 684 17.89 -4.46 -15.72
CA PRO A 684 18.04 -5.10 -14.41
C PRO A 684 19.19 -4.48 -13.61
N PHE A 685 19.10 -4.47 -12.28
CA PHE A 685 20.28 -4.29 -11.43
C PHE A 685 21.28 -5.44 -11.65
N ARG A 686 22.57 -5.13 -11.55
CA ARG A 686 23.65 -6.11 -11.76
C ARG A 686 24.12 -6.63 -10.41
N ALA A 687 24.34 -7.92 -10.25
CA ALA A 687 24.96 -8.47 -9.05
C ALA A 687 26.45 -8.07 -8.96
N PRO A 688 27.04 -7.85 -7.78
CA PRO A 688 26.49 -7.95 -6.41
C PRO A 688 25.76 -6.66 -5.99
N TYR A 689 25.59 -5.73 -6.92
CA TYR A 689 24.93 -4.45 -6.71
C TYR A 689 23.41 -4.56 -6.90
N ILE A 690 22.75 -5.45 -6.16
CA ILE A 690 21.27 -5.55 -6.14
C ILE A 690 20.75 -4.95 -4.82
N PRO A 691 19.77 -4.03 -4.85
CA PRO A 691 19.21 -3.48 -3.62
C PRO A 691 18.45 -4.54 -2.82
N GLY A 692 18.49 -4.44 -1.49
CA GLY A 692 17.80 -5.38 -0.62
C GLY A 692 16.28 -5.21 -0.61
N ILE A 693 15.54 -6.32 -0.60
CA ILE A 693 14.08 -6.36 -0.48
C ILE A 693 13.66 -7.28 0.68
N THR A 694 12.64 -6.86 1.43
CA THR A 694 11.94 -7.71 2.41
C THR A 694 10.51 -7.96 1.94
N VAL A 695 10.11 -9.23 1.83
CA VAL A 695 8.72 -9.63 1.62
C VAL A 695 8.07 -9.80 2.99
N LEU A 696 7.04 -9.02 3.29
CA LEU A 696 6.28 -9.05 4.53
C LEU A 696 4.96 -9.78 4.31
N ILE A 697 4.73 -10.84 5.09
CA ILE A 697 3.51 -11.65 5.05
C ILE A 697 2.82 -11.60 6.41
N PRO A 698 1.75 -10.80 6.60
CA PRO A 698 0.97 -10.86 7.83
C PRO A 698 0.17 -12.17 7.87
N HIS A 699 0.36 -12.95 8.93
CA HIS A 699 -0.36 -14.19 9.22
C HIS A 699 -1.11 -14.06 10.55
N PHE A 700 -2.36 -14.51 10.58
CA PHE A 700 -3.18 -14.47 11.79
C PHE A 700 -3.45 -15.86 12.36
N GLN A 701 -4.28 -16.65 11.67
CA GLN A 701 -4.71 -18.00 12.09
C GLN A 701 -4.96 -18.93 10.91
N GLU A 702 -4.63 -18.50 9.69
CA GLU A 702 -4.80 -19.28 8.48
C GLU A 702 -4.00 -20.58 8.55
N ASP A 703 -4.51 -21.62 7.90
CA ASP A 703 -3.86 -22.93 7.92
C ASP A 703 -2.48 -22.87 7.24
N ILE A 704 -1.47 -23.34 7.95
CA ILE A 704 -0.11 -23.45 7.40
C ILE A 704 -0.04 -24.62 6.43
N LEU A 705 -0.61 -25.76 6.82
CA LEU A 705 -0.66 -26.99 6.04
C LEU A 705 -2.05 -27.63 6.17
N ALA A 706 -2.57 -28.16 5.07
CA ALA A 706 -3.72 -29.05 5.09
C ALA A 706 -3.37 -30.34 5.87
N SER A 707 -4.28 -30.81 6.71
CA SER A 707 -4.10 -32.04 7.48
C SER A 707 -4.90 -33.21 6.90
N LYS A 708 -4.44 -34.44 7.18
CA LYS A 708 -5.15 -35.69 6.83
C LYS A 708 -6.61 -35.66 7.31
N ALA A 709 -6.85 -35.16 8.52
CA ALA A 709 -8.20 -35.08 9.08
C ALA A 709 -9.10 -34.15 8.27
N GLU A 710 -8.62 -32.99 7.83
CA GLU A 710 -9.37 -32.06 6.99
C GLU A 710 -9.59 -32.60 5.57
N LEU A 711 -8.57 -33.26 5.02
CA LEU A 711 -8.60 -33.78 3.65
C LEU A 711 -9.50 -35.02 3.50
N TYR A 712 -9.58 -35.86 4.54
CA TYR A 712 -10.18 -37.18 4.48
C TYR A 712 -11.43 -37.37 5.36
N ASN A 713 -11.87 -36.38 6.15
CA ASN A 713 -13.15 -36.48 6.87
C ASN A 713 -14.33 -36.44 5.90
N GLY A 714 -14.86 -37.61 5.54
CA GLY A 714 -16.17 -37.75 4.91
C GLY A 714 -17.18 -38.34 5.90
N SER A 715 -18.31 -37.67 6.11
CA SER A 715 -19.54 -38.32 6.58
C SER A 715 -20.16 -39.18 5.46
N GLU A 716 -21.11 -40.09 5.77
CA GLU A 716 -21.78 -40.95 4.76
C GLU A 716 -22.39 -40.16 3.57
N ASN A 717 -22.65 -38.85 3.73
CA ASN A 717 -23.25 -37.98 2.71
C ASN A 717 -22.31 -36.88 2.14
N THR A 718 -21.00 -36.92 2.42
CA THR A 718 -20.07 -35.88 1.97
C THR A 718 -18.82 -36.49 1.33
N VAL A 719 -18.52 -36.09 0.08
CA VAL A 719 -17.29 -36.47 -0.63
C VAL A 719 -16.08 -35.88 0.11
N PRO A 720 -15.03 -36.66 0.42
CA PRO A 720 -13.79 -36.16 1.02
C PRO A 720 -13.16 -35.04 0.19
N LEU A 721 -12.58 -34.04 0.84
CA LEU A 721 -11.95 -32.90 0.17
C LEU A 721 -10.82 -33.34 -0.77
N ILE A 722 -10.05 -34.37 -0.40
CA ILE A 722 -8.96 -34.89 -1.25
C ILE A 722 -9.46 -35.44 -2.58
N ASP A 723 -10.63 -36.08 -2.63
CA ASP A 723 -11.21 -36.60 -3.86
C ASP A 723 -11.61 -35.47 -4.80
N TRP A 724 -12.13 -34.37 -4.25
CA TRP A 724 -12.42 -33.17 -5.01
C TRP A 724 -11.14 -32.52 -5.56
N ILE A 725 -10.09 -32.36 -4.75
CA ILE A 725 -8.80 -31.78 -5.18
C ILE A 725 -8.17 -32.67 -6.28
N LYS A 726 -8.17 -33.99 -6.09
CA LYS A 726 -7.68 -34.95 -7.08
C LYS A 726 -8.42 -34.83 -8.40
N ALA A 727 -9.77 -34.79 -8.36
CA ALA A 727 -10.58 -34.67 -9.56
C ALA A 727 -10.36 -33.32 -10.28
N ARG A 728 -10.15 -32.24 -9.53
CA ARG A 728 -9.89 -30.90 -10.07
C ARG A 728 -8.54 -30.79 -10.77
N TYR A 729 -7.50 -31.40 -10.19
CA TYR A 729 -6.11 -31.32 -10.64
C TYR A 729 -5.60 -32.69 -11.13
N SER A 730 -6.41 -33.41 -11.92
CA SER A 730 -6.11 -34.79 -12.35
C SER A 730 -4.74 -34.92 -13.01
N ASP A 731 -4.42 -34.03 -13.95
CA ASP A 731 -3.15 -34.05 -14.69
C ASP A 731 -1.94 -33.83 -13.75
N GLU A 732 -2.10 -32.97 -12.76
CA GLU A 732 -1.06 -32.69 -11.76
C GLU A 732 -0.94 -33.80 -10.74
N PHE A 733 -2.06 -34.44 -10.39
CA PHE A 733 -2.05 -35.60 -9.53
C PHE A 733 -1.36 -36.78 -10.21
N ASP A 734 -1.55 -36.95 -11.53
CA ASP A 734 -0.84 -37.97 -12.31
C ASP A 734 0.67 -37.71 -12.36
N ALA A 735 1.08 -36.45 -12.57
CA ALA A 735 2.48 -36.06 -12.49
C ALA A 735 3.07 -36.28 -11.09
N PHE A 736 2.33 -35.91 -10.04
CA PHE A 736 2.68 -36.15 -8.65
C PHE A 736 2.82 -37.64 -8.36
N ARG A 737 1.88 -38.47 -8.78
CA ARG A 737 1.94 -39.94 -8.63
C ARG A 737 3.17 -40.51 -9.31
N ALA A 738 3.46 -40.10 -10.54
CA ALA A 738 4.63 -40.56 -11.29
C ALA A 738 5.95 -40.16 -10.60
N ARG A 739 6.00 -38.97 -10.00
CA ARG A 739 7.13 -38.52 -9.17
C ARG A 739 7.22 -39.34 -7.87
N MET A 740 6.09 -39.61 -7.24
CA MET A 740 6.02 -40.34 -5.98
C MET A 740 6.43 -41.80 -6.10
N GLN A 741 6.02 -42.49 -7.15
CA GLN A 741 6.39 -43.88 -7.41
C GLN A 741 7.90 -44.12 -7.53
N ARG A 742 8.69 -43.05 -7.72
CA ARG A 742 10.15 -43.11 -7.77
C ARG A 742 10.81 -42.67 -6.46
N HIS A 743 10.05 -42.16 -5.51
CA HIS A 743 10.57 -41.69 -4.24
C HIS A 743 10.93 -42.88 -3.34
N PRO A 744 12.11 -42.90 -2.68
CA PRO A 744 12.55 -44.02 -1.84
C PRO A 744 11.54 -44.40 -0.74
N ALA A 745 10.87 -43.40 -0.15
CA ALA A 745 9.84 -43.63 0.87
C ALA A 745 8.58 -44.35 0.34
N TRP A 746 8.37 -44.36 -0.98
CA TRP A 746 7.26 -45.05 -1.63
C TRP A 746 7.66 -46.43 -2.16
N VAL A 747 8.93 -46.59 -2.58
CA VAL A 747 9.47 -47.82 -3.18
C VAL A 747 9.83 -48.88 -2.12
N GLY A 748 10.05 -48.48 -0.86
CA GLY A 748 10.58 -49.35 0.21
C GLY A 748 9.58 -49.98 1.19
N SER A 749 8.26 -49.78 1.06
CA SER A 749 7.29 -50.32 2.02
C SER A 749 7.09 -51.85 1.83
N PRO A 750 7.14 -52.67 2.89
CA PRO A 750 6.88 -54.11 2.79
C PRO A 750 5.47 -54.37 2.26
N GLY A 751 5.37 -54.92 1.05
CA GLY A 751 4.09 -55.14 0.33
C GLY A 751 4.00 -54.47 -1.06
N ALA A 752 4.89 -53.52 -1.37
CA ALA A 752 4.85 -52.75 -2.62
C ALA A 752 5.19 -53.54 -3.90
N ALA A 753 5.78 -54.73 -3.79
CA ALA A 753 6.29 -55.48 -4.94
C ALA A 753 5.44 -56.69 -5.36
N SER A 754 4.39 -57.09 -4.62
CA SER A 754 3.71 -58.36 -4.92
C SER A 754 2.20 -58.46 -4.66
N SER A 755 1.53 -57.40 -4.22
CA SER A 755 0.05 -57.35 -4.21
C SER A 755 -0.41 -55.91 -4.38
N GLY A 756 -1.17 -55.63 -5.43
CA GLY A 756 -1.65 -54.29 -5.81
C GLY A 756 -2.18 -53.46 -4.64
N THR A 757 -1.29 -52.68 -4.03
CA THR A 757 -1.56 -51.64 -3.04
C THR A 757 -1.41 -50.29 -3.74
N PRO A 758 -2.18 -49.26 -3.36
CA PRO A 758 -3.18 -48.69 -4.25
C PRO A 758 -2.57 -47.59 -5.12
N ALA A 759 -2.05 -48.00 -6.27
CA ALA A 759 -1.50 -47.12 -7.30
C ALA A 759 -2.55 -46.12 -7.86
N ASP A 760 -3.84 -46.38 -7.65
CA ASP A 760 -4.95 -45.66 -8.29
C ASP A 760 -5.40 -44.38 -7.55
N GLY A 761 -4.89 -44.14 -6.34
CA GLY A 761 -5.26 -42.98 -5.53
C GLY A 761 -6.73 -42.99 -5.08
N CYS A 762 -7.30 -44.18 -4.86
CA CYS A 762 -8.71 -44.37 -4.49
C CYS A 762 -8.89 -45.05 -3.11
N GLU A 763 -7.80 -45.53 -2.49
CA GLU A 763 -7.84 -46.24 -1.21
C GLU A 763 -7.05 -45.45 -0.14
N TRP A 764 -7.45 -44.21 0.07
CA TRP A 764 -6.81 -43.28 1.01
C TRP A 764 -6.65 -43.82 2.44
N ALA A 765 -7.52 -44.74 2.86
CA ALA A 765 -7.48 -45.38 4.17
C ALA A 765 -6.26 -46.30 4.39
N SER A 766 -5.70 -46.89 3.33
CA SER A 766 -4.57 -47.83 3.42
C SER A 766 -3.20 -47.15 3.33
N TYR A 767 -3.17 -45.82 3.18
CA TYR A 767 -1.94 -45.05 3.04
C TYR A 767 -1.27 -44.83 4.40
N THR A 768 0.06 -45.01 4.42
CA THR A 768 0.90 -44.76 5.61
C THR A 768 0.96 -43.27 5.94
N ASP A 769 1.39 -42.93 7.15
CA ASP A 769 1.49 -41.52 7.57
C ASP A 769 2.49 -40.71 6.74
N GLN A 770 3.61 -41.31 6.32
CA GLN A 770 4.56 -40.66 5.40
C GLN A 770 3.94 -40.39 4.02
N GLN A 771 3.12 -41.30 3.50
CA GLN A 771 2.41 -41.09 2.24
C GLN A 771 1.39 -39.96 2.36
N TRP A 772 0.65 -39.94 3.47
CA TRP A 772 -0.29 -38.87 3.79
C TRP A 772 0.38 -37.51 3.97
N GLU A 773 1.61 -37.48 4.48
CA GLU A 773 2.40 -36.27 4.61
C GLU A 773 2.69 -35.63 3.25
N MET A 774 3.10 -36.45 2.27
CA MET A 774 3.37 -35.98 0.90
C MET A 774 2.10 -35.52 0.19
N ILE A 775 0.98 -36.21 0.42
CA ILE A 775 -0.34 -35.81 -0.09
C ILE A 775 -0.80 -34.50 0.55
N SER A 776 -0.58 -34.34 1.85
CA SER A 776 -0.92 -33.12 2.59
C SER A 776 -0.14 -31.92 2.05
N LEU A 777 1.16 -32.08 1.77
CA LEU A 777 1.98 -31.06 1.10
C LEU A 777 1.47 -30.76 -0.32
N TRP A 778 1.21 -31.80 -1.12
CA TRP A 778 0.70 -31.65 -2.48
C TRP A 778 -0.64 -30.91 -2.52
N ALA A 779 -1.55 -31.24 -1.59
CA ALA A 779 -2.82 -30.56 -1.43
C ALA A 779 -2.62 -29.11 -0.95
N SER A 780 -1.72 -28.86 0.00
CA SER A 780 -1.42 -27.52 0.54
C SER A 780 -0.94 -26.56 -0.55
N MET A 781 -0.15 -27.04 -1.52
CA MET A 781 0.31 -26.27 -2.68
C MET A 781 -0.83 -25.90 -3.67
N ARG A 782 -2.02 -26.50 -3.52
CA ARG A 782 -3.21 -26.29 -4.37
C ARG A 782 -4.38 -25.62 -3.64
N THR A 783 -4.23 -25.42 -2.33
CA THR A 783 -5.18 -24.70 -1.48
C THR A 783 -4.59 -23.37 -1.02
N GLN A 784 -5.37 -22.56 -0.31
CA GLN A 784 -4.97 -21.24 0.18
C GLN A 784 -4.22 -21.37 1.52
N THR A 785 -3.02 -21.95 1.50
CA THR A 785 -2.19 -22.14 2.69
C THR A 785 -1.00 -21.20 2.75
N LEU A 786 -0.54 -20.88 3.96
CA LEU A 786 0.70 -20.13 4.15
C LEU A 786 1.92 -20.85 3.55
N TRP A 787 1.93 -22.19 3.59
CA TRP A 787 3.02 -22.97 3.00
C TRP A 787 3.24 -22.67 1.52
N ARG A 788 2.15 -22.56 0.74
CA ARG A 788 2.22 -22.21 -0.69
C ARG A 788 2.82 -20.83 -0.91
N THR A 789 2.39 -19.86 -0.10
CA THR A 789 2.87 -18.48 -0.12
C THR A 789 4.37 -18.40 0.17
N VAL A 790 4.81 -19.01 1.28
CA VAL A 790 6.22 -19.03 1.69
C VAL A 790 7.09 -19.77 0.67
N SER A 791 6.61 -20.89 0.12
CA SER A 791 7.29 -21.61 -0.95
C SER A 791 7.52 -20.73 -2.18
N GLY A 792 6.48 -19.98 -2.58
CA GLY A 792 6.56 -19.00 -3.67
C GLY A 792 7.58 -17.90 -3.42
N MET A 793 7.48 -17.22 -2.28
CA MET A 793 8.29 -16.04 -1.99
C MET A 793 9.76 -16.38 -1.70
N CYS A 794 10.05 -17.55 -1.12
CA CYS A 794 11.43 -17.99 -0.90
C CYS A 794 12.22 -18.24 -2.21
N MET A 795 11.56 -18.34 -3.36
CA MET A 795 12.25 -18.44 -4.66
C MET A 795 13.06 -17.19 -5.03
N TYR A 796 12.79 -16.03 -4.40
CA TYR A 796 13.57 -14.81 -4.59
C TYR A 796 15.05 -15.04 -4.29
N GLN A 797 15.37 -15.82 -3.24
CA GLN A 797 16.75 -16.14 -2.88
C GLN A 797 17.46 -16.88 -4.02
N SER A 798 16.82 -17.92 -4.57
CA SER A 798 17.35 -18.74 -5.67
C SER A 798 17.51 -17.93 -6.97
N VAL A 799 16.58 -17.01 -7.22
CA VAL A 799 16.64 -16.09 -8.37
C VAL A 799 17.81 -15.11 -8.25
N LEU A 800 18.00 -14.49 -7.09
CA LEU A 800 19.11 -13.56 -6.86
C LEU A 800 20.46 -14.26 -7.03
N GLN A 801 20.57 -15.48 -6.51
CA GLN A 801 21.75 -16.33 -6.73
C GLN A 801 21.97 -16.61 -8.23
N SER A 802 20.90 -16.90 -8.97
CA SER A 802 20.98 -17.11 -10.42
C SER A 802 21.43 -15.87 -11.19
N HIS A 803 21.04 -14.68 -10.76
CA HIS A 803 21.54 -13.42 -11.34
C HIS A 803 23.02 -13.18 -11.02
N TYR A 804 23.48 -13.56 -9.83
CA TYR A 804 24.90 -13.51 -9.49
C TYR A 804 25.70 -14.43 -10.41
N GLU A 805 25.31 -15.70 -10.54
CA GLU A 805 25.98 -16.69 -11.40
C GLU A 805 26.01 -16.29 -12.89
N ALA A 806 24.95 -15.67 -13.39
CA ALA A 806 24.84 -15.37 -14.83
C ALA A 806 25.47 -14.03 -15.26
N GLN A 807 25.58 -13.06 -14.35
CA GLN A 807 25.92 -11.68 -14.73
C GLN A 807 26.58 -10.83 -13.62
N ALA A 808 27.25 -11.45 -12.65
CA ALA A 808 28.02 -10.73 -11.62
C ALA A 808 29.08 -9.79 -12.20
N ASP A 809 29.44 -8.76 -11.44
CA ASP A 809 30.57 -7.89 -11.74
C ASP A 809 31.87 -8.42 -11.12
N GLU A 810 32.57 -9.27 -11.86
CA GLU A 810 33.81 -9.93 -11.42
C GLU A 810 34.94 -8.96 -11.01
N ARG A 811 34.84 -7.68 -11.37
CA ARG A 811 35.81 -6.65 -10.99
C ARG A 811 35.61 -6.11 -9.57
N SER A 812 34.44 -6.29 -8.99
CA SER A 812 34.10 -5.78 -7.66
C SER A 812 34.70 -6.64 -6.55
N ALA A 813 35.24 -6.02 -5.50
CA ALA A 813 35.63 -6.75 -4.30
C ALA A 813 34.43 -7.43 -3.60
N LEU A 814 33.21 -6.91 -3.80
CA LEU A 814 31.97 -7.51 -3.31
C LEU A 814 31.58 -8.79 -4.06
N SER A 815 32.18 -9.07 -5.21
CA SER A 815 32.01 -10.32 -5.98
C SER A 815 33.08 -11.37 -5.64
N ALA A 816 33.97 -11.08 -4.67
CA ALA A 816 34.93 -12.07 -4.24
C ALA A 816 34.20 -13.31 -3.66
N PRO A 817 34.79 -14.51 -3.78
CA PRO A 817 34.27 -15.70 -3.12
C PRO A 817 34.02 -15.43 -1.63
N ASP A 818 32.91 -15.96 -1.11
CA ASP A 818 32.47 -15.83 0.29
C ASP A 818 32.07 -14.41 0.75
N VAL A 819 32.07 -13.40 -0.13
CA VAL A 819 31.65 -12.02 0.23
C VAL A 819 30.18 -11.74 -0.12
N TRP A 820 29.71 -12.26 -1.25
CA TRP A 820 28.32 -12.13 -1.67
C TRP A 820 27.42 -13.18 -1.00
N ASP A 821 26.36 -12.72 -0.35
CA ASP A 821 25.31 -13.56 0.21
C ASP A 821 23.93 -13.07 -0.27
N PRO A 822 23.12 -13.90 -0.95
CA PRO A 822 21.72 -13.57 -1.26
C PRO A 822 20.88 -13.13 -0.04
N LEU A 823 21.22 -13.58 1.17
CA LEU A 823 20.56 -13.16 2.42
C LEU A 823 20.74 -11.68 2.74
N ASP A 824 21.78 -11.05 2.19
CA ASP A 824 21.97 -9.60 2.31
C ASP A 824 20.96 -8.80 1.47
N CYS A 825 20.42 -9.45 0.44
CA CYS A 825 19.53 -8.83 -0.54
C CYS A 825 18.06 -9.27 -0.37
N PHE A 826 17.79 -10.36 0.34
CA PHE A 826 16.44 -10.89 0.48
C PHE A 826 16.12 -11.38 1.89
N THR A 827 14.91 -11.05 2.37
CA THR A 827 14.33 -11.63 3.58
C THR A 827 12.85 -11.90 3.35
N CYS A 828 12.39 -13.10 3.66
CA CYS A 828 10.97 -13.46 3.72
C CYS A 828 10.53 -13.40 5.18
N LEU A 829 9.76 -12.38 5.56
CA LEU A 829 9.37 -12.11 6.94
C LEU A 829 7.88 -12.40 7.12
N VAL A 830 7.57 -13.51 7.78
CA VAL A 830 6.19 -13.85 8.15
C VAL A 830 5.88 -13.29 9.53
N SER A 831 4.86 -12.45 9.64
CA SER A 831 4.45 -11.84 10.89
C SER A 831 3.28 -12.61 11.51
N MET A 832 3.57 -13.43 12.51
CA MET A 832 2.62 -14.29 13.21
C MET A 832 2.28 -13.70 14.59
N GLN A 833 1.42 -12.66 14.63
CA GLN A 833 1.09 -11.97 15.89
C GLN A 833 0.60 -12.89 17.01
N LEU A 834 -0.03 -14.02 16.67
CA LEU A 834 -0.60 -14.98 17.63
C LEU A 834 0.28 -16.20 17.92
N TYR A 835 1.53 -16.25 17.45
CA TYR A 835 2.42 -17.42 17.63
C TYR A 835 2.46 -17.94 19.08
N ASN A 836 2.48 -17.05 20.06
CA ASN A 836 2.48 -17.40 21.49
C ASN A 836 1.20 -18.09 21.99
N GLY A 837 0.09 -17.98 21.24
CA GLY A 837 -1.18 -18.65 21.52
C GLY A 837 -1.47 -19.82 20.59
N PHE A 838 -0.51 -20.26 19.77
CA PHE A 838 -0.69 -21.37 18.85
C PHE A 838 -0.87 -22.71 19.59
N SER A 839 -1.73 -23.54 19.02
CA SER A 839 -1.89 -24.95 19.42
C SER A 839 -0.63 -25.76 19.08
N THR A 840 -0.49 -26.96 19.67
CA THR A 840 0.61 -27.89 19.36
C THR A 840 0.69 -28.20 17.86
N LYS A 841 -0.46 -28.36 17.19
CA LYS A 841 -0.54 -28.55 15.72
C LYS A 841 0.09 -27.38 14.97
N GLN A 842 -0.26 -26.14 15.34
CA GLN A 842 0.24 -24.94 14.67
C GLN A 842 1.73 -24.70 14.92
N LEU A 843 2.22 -24.98 16.13
CA LEU A 843 3.65 -24.89 16.45
C LEU A 843 4.47 -25.90 15.66
N ASP A 844 4.01 -27.15 15.58
CA ASP A 844 4.65 -28.21 14.78
C ASP A 844 4.71 -27.82 13.29
N GLN A 845 3.60 -27.35 12.72
CA GLN A 845 3.55 -26.86 11.34
C GLN A 845 4.48 -25.67 11.11
N THR A 846 4.58 -24.75 12.09
CA THR A 846 5.49 -23.58 12.00
C THR A 846 6.95 -24.00 12.03
N ASN A 847 7.34 -24.92 12.91
CA ASN A 847 8.71 -25.43 12.98
C ASN A 847 9.08 -26.17 11.70
N ARG A 848 8.18 -27.03 11.22
CA ARG A 848 8.35 -27.73 9.95
C ARG A 848 8.53 -26.77 8.78
N MET A 849 7.78 -25.67 8.75
CA MET A 849 7.94 -24.62 7.74
C MET A 849 9.33 -23.98 7.83
N LEU A 850 9.78 -23.60 9.03
CA LEU A 850 11.12 -23.05 9.23
C LEU A 850 12.23 -24.02 8.80
N ASP A 851 12.08 -25.31 9.08
CA ASP A 851 13.08 -26.33 8.73
C ASP A 851 13.11 -26.64 7.22
N ALA A 852 11.95 -26.58 6.54
CA ALA A 852 11.83 -26.92 5.12
C ALA A 852 12.32 -25.82 4.16
N PHE A 853 12.35 -24.57 4.60
CA PHE A 853 12.68 -23.40 3.77
C PHE A 853 14.06 -22.79 4.12
N PRO A 854 14.62 -21.95 3.22
CA PRO A 854 15.94 -21.34 3.42
C PRO A 854 16.03 -20.42 4.64
N SER A 855 17.25 -20.10 5.07
CA SER A 855 17.54 -19.18 6.19
C SER A 855 17.05 -17.74 5.96
N SER A 856 16.66 -17.38 4.74
CA SER A 856 15.99 -16.11 4.42
C SER A 856 14.60 -16.01 5.04
N LEU A 857 13.95 -17.14 5.37
CA LEU A 857 12.67 -17.18 6.04
C LEU A 857 12.85 -16.85 7.53
N LYS A 858 12.14 -15.82 7.98
CA LYS A 858 12.10 -15.37 9.37
C LYS A 858 10.64 -15.26 9.81
N VAL A 859 10.38 -15.56 11.08
CA VAL A 859 9.06 -15.36 11.69
C VAL A 859 9.16 -14.30 12.78
N ALA A 860 8.36 -13.24 12.66
CA ALA A 860 8.15 -12.24 13.69
C ALA A 860 6.89 -12.56 14.49
N TYR A 861 6.91 -12.35 15.80
CA TYR A 861 5.72 -12.52 16.63
C TYR A 861 5.74 -11.62 17.86
N ILE A 862 4.57 -11.48 18.50
CA ILE A 862 4.43 -10.74 19.76
C ILE A 862 4.57 -11.73 20.92
N ASP A 863 5.58 -11.49 21.75
CA ASP A 863 5.78 -12.19 23.01
C ASP A 863 5.21 -11.38 24.18
N SER A 864 4.76 -12.09 25.22
CA SER A 864 4.24 -11.50 26.44
C SER A 864 4.82 -12.24 27.64
N ALA A 865 5.43 -11.53 28.57
CA ALA A 865 5.95 -12.12 29.80
C ALA A 865 4.99 -11.84 30.97
N GLU A 866 4.46 -12.91 31.59
CA GLU A 866 3.81 -12.84 32.92
C GLU A 866 4.84 -12.46 33.98
N LYS A 867 4.42 -11.71 35.02
CA LYS A 867 5.32 -11.44 36.14
C LYS A 867 4.60 -11.23 37.46
N ASN A 868 4.93 -12.10 38.41
CA ASN A 868 4.43 -12.06 39.78
C ASN A 868 5.00 -10.92 40.64
N ILE A 869 5.97 -10.08 40.21
CA ILE A 869 6.49 -8.94 41.02
C ILE A 869 7.11 -7.76 40.21
N THR A 870 7.34 -7.89 38.89
CA THR A 870 8.33 -7.03 38.19
C THR A 870 7.79 -5.98 37.21
N ALA A 871 6.52 -6.04 36.81
CA ALA A 871 5.99 -5.10 35.81
C ALA A 871 5.91 -3.66 36.34
N GLU A 872 5.44 -3.47 37.57
CA GLU A 872 5.31 -2.15 38.21
C GLU A 872 6.69 -1.47 38.41
N VAL A 873 7.72 -2.25 38.76
CA VAL A 873 9.06 -1.71 39.05
C VAL A 873 9.80 -1.28 37.77
N ASP A 874 9.53 -1.92 36.64
CA ASP A 874 10.11 -1.58 35.32
C ASP A 874 9.35 -0.44 34.60
N GLY A 875 8.34 0.17 35.24
CA GLY A 875 7.56 1.27 34.67
C GLY A 875 6.53 0.82 33.62
N VAL A 876 6.04 -0.42 33.70
CA VAL A 876 4.88 -0.86 32.92
C VAL A 876 3.64 -0.12 33.43
N HIS A 877 2.76 0.26 32.52
CA HIS A 877 1.53 0.97 32.86
C HIS A 877 0.69 0.19 33.88
N SER A 878 0.19 0.85 34.93
CA SER A 878 -0.55 0.20 36.03
C SER A 878 -1.81 -0.55 35.59
N ARG A 879 -2.37 -0.19 34.43
CA ARG A 879 -3.53 -0.85 33.81
C ARG A 879 -3.16 -2.05 32.91
N GLN A 880 -1.87 -2.39 32.78
CA GLN A 880 -1.37 -3.52 32.01
C GLN A 880 -0.68 -4.51 32.93
N ARG A 881 -1.00 -5.80 32.81
CA ARG A 881 -0.45 -6.86 33.69
C ARG A 881 0.84 -7.52 33.16
N ARG A 882 1.20 -7.31 31.90
CA ARG A 882 2.30 -8.00 31.21
C ARG A 882 3.22 -7.03 30.47
N ARG A 883 4.47 -7.48 30.23
CA ARG A 883 5.41 -6.82 29.31
C ARG A 883 5.31 -7.45 27.93
N TYR A 884 5.39 -6.60 26.90
CA TYR A 884 5.27 -7.01 25.50
C TYR A 884 6.58 -6.86 24.76
N PHE A 885 6.86 -7.80 23.88
CA PHE A 885 8.06 -7.81 23.06
C PHE A 885 7.71 -8.17 21.62
N SER A 886 8.40 -7.56 20.67
CA SER A 886 8.46 -8.03 19.29
C SER A 886 9.66 -8.97 19.18
N CYS A 887 9.43 -10.20 18.74
CA CYS A 887 10.43 -11.26 18.69
C CYS A 887 10.66 -11.73 17.26
N LEU A 888 11.89 -12.14 16.95
CA LEU A 888 12.26 -12.75 15.68
C LEU A 888 12.84 -14.14 15.93
N ILE A 889 12.31 -15.15 15.22
CA ILE A 889 12.85 -16.51 15.17
C ILE A 889 13.18 -16.91 13.73
N ASP A 890 14.07 -17.87 13.61
CA ASP A 890 14.45 -18.49 12.35
C ASP A 890 14.77 -19.98 12.54
N ARG A 891 15.14 -20.65 11.44
CA ARG A 891 15.48 -22.07 11.43
C ARG A 891 16.66 -22.46 12.33
N ASP A 892 17.56 -21.52 12.63
CA ASP A 892 18.77 -21.78 13.41
C ASP A 892 18.54 -21.55 14.91
N CYS A 893 17.35 -21.07 15.29
CA CYS A 893 16.95 -20.90 16.68
C CYS A 893 16.74 -22.26 17.36
N GLN A 894 17.23 -22.38 18.60
CA GLN A 894 17.04 -23.56 19.45
C GLN A 894 15.55 -23.82 19.69
N VAL A 895 15.12 -25.07 19.49
CA VAL A 895 13.78 -25.53 19.86
C VAL A 895 13.76 -25.84 21.36
N LEU A 896 12.77 -25.29 22.05
CA LEU A 896 12.51 -25.42 23.48
C LEU A 896 11.63 -26.64 23.78
N GLU A 897 11.49 -27.00 25.06
CA GLU A 897 10.69 -28.17 25.51
C GLU A 897 9.20 -28.04 25.16
N ASP A 898 8.69 -26.82 25.02
CA ASP A 898 7.29 -26.52 24.66
C ASP A 898 7.07 -26.47 23.13
N ASN A 899 8.03 -26.98 22.34
CA ASN A 899 8.09 -26.90 20.88
C ASN A 899 8.14 -25.47 20.31
N ARG A 900 8.40 -24.44 21.11
CA ARG A 900 8.67 -23.08 20.59
C ARG A 900 10.14 -22.92 20.26
N ARG A 901 10.49 -21.90 19.48
CA ARG A 901 11.88 -21.53 19.24
C ARG A 901 12.31 -20.36 20.12
N ALA A 902 13.51 -20.45 20.67
CA ALA A 902 14.11 -19.35 21.43
C ALA A 902 14.33 -18.13 20.50
N PRO A 903 13.85 -16.93 20.85
CA PRO A 903 13.95 -15.77 19.98
C PRO A 903 15.39 -15.32 19.77
N ARG A 904 15.80 -15.16 18.50
CA ARG A 904 17.12 -14.62 18.12
C ARG A 904 17.24 -13.15 18.45
N LEU A 905 16.18 -12.39 18.19
CA LEU A 905 16.05 -10.99 18.57
C LEU A 905 14.77 -10.82 19.37
N ARG A 906 14.83 -10.00 20.42
CA ARG A 906 13.69 -9.70 21.30
C ARG A 906 13.74 -8.23 21.68
N VAL A 907 12.82 -7.45 21.12
CA VAL A 907 12.74 -5.99 21.28
C VAL A 907 11.56 -5.67 22.18
N GLU A 908 11.80 -4.99 23.29
CA GLU A 908 10.72 -4.59 24.20
C GLU A 908 9.86 -3.48 23.58
N LEU A 909 8.55 -3.57 23.79
CA LEU A 909 7.56 -2.61 23.30
C LEU A 909 7.06 -1.75 24.47
N PRO A 910 6.63 -0.50 24.21
CA PRO A 910 6.19 0.41 25.27
C PRO A 910 4.97 -0.11 26.04
N GLY A 911 4.11 -0.89 25.38
CA GLY A 911 2.95 -1.56 25.95
C GLY A 911 2.33 -2.52 24.95
N PHE A 912 1.08 -2.90 25.18
CA PHE A 912 0.29 -3.75 24.29
C PHE A 912 0.26 -3.18 22.84
N PRO A 913 0.89 -3.84 21.86
CA PRO A 913 1.12 -3.22 20.56
C PRO A 913 -0.11 -3.16 19.66
N ILE A 914 -1.14 -3.98 19.90
CA ILE A 914 -2.31 -4.09 19.02
C ILE A 914 -3.35 -3.03 19.43
N LEU A 915 -3.23 -1.84 18.85
CA LEU A 915 -4.10 -0.70 19.15
C LEU A 915 -5.31 -0.63 18.19
N GLY A 916 -5.15 -1.07 16.94
CA GLY A 916 -6.20 -1.12 15.92
C GLY A 916 -6.91 -2.47 15.80
N ASP A 917 -7.30 -2.79 14.55
CA ASP A 917 -8.08 -3.97 14.16
C ASP A 917 -7.21 -5.21 13.81
N GLY A 918 -5.88 -5.10 13.91
CA GLY A 918 -4.96 -6.25 13.91
C GLY A 918 -4.03 -6.38 12.70
N LYS A 919 -4.48 -6.24 11.43
CA LYS A 919 -3.60 -6.42 10.25
C LYS A 919 -2.48 -5.38 10.21
N SER A 920 -2.82 -4.10 10.33
CA SER A 920 -1.86 -2.99 10.43
C SER A 920 -0.89 -3.17 11.60
N ASP A 921 -1.38 -3.49 12.80
CA ASP A 921 -0.55 -3.74 13.98
C ASP A 921 0.38 -4.96 13.82
N ASN A 922 -0.11 -6.02 13.14
CA ASN A 922 0.67 -7.21 12.80
C ASN A 922 1.85 -6.81 11.90
N GLN A 923 1.61 -6.04 10.85
CA GLN A 923 2.71 -5.54 10.01
C GLN A 923 3.65 -4.62 10.78
N ASN A 924 3.10 -3.74 11.61
CA ASN A 924 3.83 -2.68 12.30
C ASN A 924 4.82 -3.19 13.35
N HIS A 925 4.49 -4.23 14.11
CA HIS A 925 5.45 -4.78 15.08
C HIS A 925 6.62 -5.52 14.41
N ALA A 926 6.46 -5.99 13.16
CA ALA A 926 7.47 -6.73 12.40
C ALA A 926 8.46 -5.82 11.65
N ILE A 927 8.10 -4.55 11.42
CA ILE A 927 8.94 -3.53 10.73
C ILE A 927 10.40 -3.44 11.24
N PRO A 928 10.71 -3.54 12.55
CA PRO A 928 12.09 -3.52 13.06
C PRO A 928 12.98 -4.63 12.47
N PHE A 929 12.38 -5.73 12.01
CA PHE A 929 13.10 -6.88 11.44
C PHE A 929 13.24 -6.82 9.92
N MET A 930 12.56 -5.90 9.23
CA MET A 930 12.74 -5.68 7.80
C MET A 930 14.15 -5.15 7.51
N ARG A 931 14.92 -5.85 6.67
CA ARG A 931 16.32 -5.50 6.40
C ARG A 931 16.52 -4.73 5.09
N GLY A 932 15.72 -5.02 4.06
CA GLY A 932 15.85 -4.41 2.74
C GLY A 932 15.52 -2.91 2.70
N SER A 933 16.07 -2.20 1.71
CA SER A 933 15.66 -0.83 1.36
C SER A 933 14.26 -0.80 0.74
N PHE A 934 13.83 -1.92 0.17
CA PHE A 934 12.48 -2.11 -0.35
C PHE A 934 11.68 -3.08 0.52
N CYS A 935 10.37 -2.85 0.58
CA CYS A 935 9.41 -3.74 1.24
C CYS A 935 8.32 -4.11 0.23
N GLN A 936 7.95 -5.39 0.19
CA GLN A 936 6.79 -5.87 -0.55
C GLN A 936 5.81 -6.48 0.44
N CYS A 937 4.56 -6.05 0.40
CA CYS A 937 3.50 -6.61 1.23
C CYS A 937 2.75 -7.68 0.42
N ILE A 938 2.58 -8.86 1.00
CA ILE A 938 1.99 -10.05 0.39
C ILE A 938 0.99 -10.66 1.37
N ASP A 939 -0.22 -10.98 0.92
CA ASP A 939 -1.19 -11.66 1.78
C ASP A 939 -0.84 -13.15 1.97
N SER A 940 -1.24 -13.72 3.11
CA SER A 940 -0.85 -15.07 3.55
C SER A 940 -1.28 -16.21 2.60
N ASN A 941 -2.15 -15.92 1.62
CA ASN A 941 -2.68 -16.86 0.63
C ASN A 941 -2.14 -16.66 -0.80
N GLN A 942 -1.23 -15.69 -1.02
CA GLN A 942 -0.69 -15.35 -2.34
C GLN A 942 0.63 -16.07 -2.66
N GLY A 943 0.68 -16.75 -3.81
CA GLY A 943 1.89 -17.42 -4.30
C GLY A 943 2.74 -16.54 -5.22
N ALA A 944 3.92 -17.07 -5.58
CA ALA A 944 4.80 -16.52 -6.61
C ALA A 944 5.35 -17.67 -7.47
N TYR A 945 5.77 -17.35 -8.70
CA TYR A 945 6.29 -18.31 -9.68
C TYR A 945 7.73 -17.97 -10.07
N LEU A 946 8.60 -18.97 -10.20
CA LEU A 946 10.05 -18.78 -10.43
C LEU A 946 10.33 -17.87 -11.63
N GLU A 947 9.65 -18.10 -12.75
CA GLU A 947 9.84 -17.34 -13.98
C GLU A 947 9.46 -15.87 -13.85
N GLN A 948 8.45 -15.54 -13.05
CA GLN A 948 8.11 -14.14 -12.75
C GLN A 948 9.16 -13.52 -11.82
N MET A 949 9.64 -14.29 -10.83
CA MET A 949 10.61 -13.80 -9.86
C MET A 949 11.96 -13.42 -10.48
N LEU A 950 12.36 -14.04 -11.60
CA LEU A 950 13.52 -13.63 -12.42
C LEU A 950 13.46 -12.17 -12.91
N LEU A 951 12.29 -11.54 -12.88
CA LEU A 951 12.13 -10.13 -13.25
C LEU A 951 12.32 -9.19 -12.05
N LEU A 952 12.66 -9.70 -10.86
CA LEU A 952 12.85 -8.91 -9.64
C LEU A 952 13.90 -7.78 -9.83
N PRO A 953 15.11 -8.02 -10.36
CA PRO A 953 16.06 -6.92 -10.59
C PRO A 953 15.55 -5.87 -11.58
N CYS A 954 14.63 -6.23 -12.47
CA CYS A 954 13.95 -5.29 -13.37
C CYS A 954 12.88 -4.49 -12.62
N VAL A 955 12.05 -5.10 -11.77
CA VAL A 955 11.04 -4.34 -11.01
C VAL A 955 11.67 -3.37 -10.00
N LEU A 956 12.76 -3.79 -9.33
CA LEU A 956 13.54 -2.88 -8.47
C LEU A 956 14.10 -1.70 -9.29
N GLY A 957 14.43 -1.95 -10.57
CA GLY A 957 14.86 -0.93 -11.51
C GLY A 957 13.85 0.20 -11.77
N GLU A 958 12.58 0.03 -11.40
CA GLU A 958 11.56 1.08 -11.53
C GLU A 958 11.72 2.21 -10.51
N PHE A 959 12.51 1.96 -9.46
CA PHE A 959 12.88 2.96 -8.47
C PHE A 959 14.07 3.83 -8.90
N ARG A 960 14.61 3.64 -10.11
CA ARG A 960 15.69 4.50 -10.61
C ARG A 960 15.23 5.92 -10.93
N THR A 961 16.09 6.88 -10.63
CA THR A 961 16.02 8.28 -11.07
C THR A 961 16.88 8.50 -12.31
N ARG A 962 16.68 9.63 -13.00
CA ARG A 962 17.33 9.92 -14.30
C ARG A 962 18.58 10.78 -14.16
N HIS A 963 18.80 11.42 -13.02
CA HIS A 963 19.87 12.40 -12.83
C HIS A 963 20.84 11.95 -11.74
N ARG A 964 22.14 12.22 -11.94
CA ARG A 964 23.18 11.97 -10.94
C ARG A 964 22.92 12.79 -9.68
N GLY A 965 23.12 12.19 -8.51
CA GLY A 965 22.85 12.82 -7.23
C GLY A 965 21.35 12.88 -6.86
N GLU A 966 20.45 12.44 -7.75
CA GLU A 966 19.09 12.08 -7.32
C GLU A 966 19.15 10.68 -6.68
N SER A 967 18.63 10.61 -5.46
CA SER A 967 18.41 9.37 -4.70
C SER A 967 17.43 8.41 -5.43
N GLN A 968 17.17 7.22 -4.88
CA GLN A 968 16.08 6.36 -5.35
C GLN A 968 14.73 7.11 -5.43
N SER A 969 13.92 6.76 -6.42
CA SER A 969 12.65 7.43 -6.66
C SER A 969 11.69 7.22 -5.50
N LYS A 970 11.10 8.33 -5.04
CA LYS A 970 10.00 8.37 -4.07
C LYS A 970 8.71 7.78 -4.66
N ARG A 971 8.64 6.47 -4.86
CA ARG A 971 7.48 5.83 -5.49
C ARG A 971 7.01 4.58 -4.76
N ILE A 972 5.77 4.23 -5.02
CA ILE A 972 5.22 2.89 -4.76
C ILE A 972 5.03 2.26 -6.14
N ILE A 973 5.54 1.05 -6.32
CA ILE A 973 5.35 0.26 -7.54
C ILE A 973 4.22 -0.70 -7.29
N GLY A 974 3.10 -0.38 -7.92
CA GLY A 974 1.89 -1.12 -7.79
C GLY A 974 1.72 -2.18 -8.86
N LEU A 975 1.49 -3.41 -8.41
CA LEU A 975 1.51 -4.61 -9.23
C LEU A 975 0.10 -5.21 -9.35
N PRO A 976 -0.21 -5.96 -10.42
CA PRO A 976 -1.47 -6.68 -10.53
C PRO A 976 -1.48 -7.86 -9.55
N GLU A 977 -2.67 -8.20 -9.08
CA GLU A 977 -2.91 -9.47 -8.42
C GLU A 977 -3.60 -10.42 -9.41
N HIS A 978 -3.14 -11.68 -9.43
CA HIS A 978 -3.83 -12.73 -10.17
C HIS A 978 -4.58 -13.64 -9.20
N ILE A 979 -5.90 -13.44 -9.13
CA ILE A 979 -6.79 -14.34 -8.40
C ILE A 979 -7.25 -15.46 -9.34
N THR A 980 -7.05 -16.69 -8.90
CA THR A 980 -7.71 -17.88 -9.46
C THR A 980 -8.80 -18.32 -8.50
N SER A 981 -10.04 -18.40 -8.99
CA SER A 981 -11.15 -18.92 -8.20
C SER A 981 -12.07 -19.70 -9.13
N ASP A 982 -11.95 -21.03 -9.08
CA ASP A 982 -12.74 -21.93 -9.92
C ASP A 982 -13.87 -22.61 -9.12
N LEU A 983 -14.22 -22.06 -7.95
CA LEU A 983 -15.30 -22.54 -7.07
C LEU A 983 -16.64 -21.93 -7.50
N GLY A 984 -17.15 -22.41 -8.63
CA GLY A 984 -18.45 -22.02 -9.17
C GLY A 984 -18.47 -20.63 -9.84
N THR A 985 -19.60 -20.31 -10.45
CA THR A 985 -19.76 -19.11 -11.30
C THR A 985 -19.55 -17.79 -10.57
N VAL A 986 -19.87 -17.74 -9.27
CA VAL A 986 -19.66 -16.56 -8.43
C VAL A 986 -18.16 -16.32 -8.20
N GLY A 987 -17.41 -17.39 -7.97
CA GLY A 987 -15.95 -17.34 -7.85
C GLY A 987 -15.29 -16.86 -9.14
N ASP A 988 -15.72 -17.39 -10.28
CA ASP A 988 -15.22 -16.97 -11.60
C ASP A 988 -15.47 -15.48 -11.86
N PHE A 989 -16.67 -14.99 -11.49
CA PHE A 989 -17.00 -13.57 -11.63
C PHE A 989 -16.15 -12.69 -10.71
N ALA A 990 -15.92 -13.11 -9.46
CA ALA A 990 -15.06 -12.40 -8.53
C ALA A 990 -13.61 -12.34 -9.04
N ALA A 991 -13.05 -13.46 -9.52
CA ALA A 991 -11.71 -13.49 -10.12
C ALA A 991 -11.62 -12.63 -11.39
N GLY A 992 -12.65 -12.66 -12.25
CA GLY A 992 -12.72 -11.81 -13.44
C GLY A 992 -12.81 -10.31 -13.09
N SER A 993 -13.55 -9.97 -12.05
CA SER A 993 -13.64 -8.60 -11.51
C SER A 993 -12.28 -8.13 -11.00
N GLU A 994 -11.57 -8.96 -10.24
CA GLU A 994 -10.24 -8.62 -9.74
C GLU A 994 -9.23 -8.44 -10.88
N LEU A 995 -9.24 -9.34 -11.87
CA LEU A 995 -8.38 -9.20 -13.05
C LEU A 995 -8.65 -7.87 -13.78
N ALA A 996 -9.91 -7.48 -13.94
CA ALA A 996 -10.28 -6.21 -14.55
C ALA A 996 -9.83 -5.01 -13.71
N PHE A 997 -9.94 -5.12 -12.38
CA PHE A 997 -9.44 -4.13 -11.45
C PHE A 997 -7.93 -3.99 -11.53
N GLY A 998 -7.19 -5.06 -11.21
CA GLY A 998 -5.73 -5.14 -11.17
C GLY A 998 -5.02 -4.77 -12.47
N THR A 999 -5.72 -4.80 -13.61
CA THR A 999 -5.17 -4.43 -14.92
C THR A 999 -5.80 -3.16 -15.50
N VAL A 1000 -7.01 -3.23 -16.05
CA VAL A 1000 -7.63 -2.16 -16.84
C VAL A 1000 -7.90 -0.92 -15.98
N LEU A 1001 -8.46 -1.09 -14.79
CA LEU A 1001 -8.77 0.04 -13.92
C LEU A 1001 -7.54 0.65 -13.30
N GLN A 1002 -6.65 -0.19 -12.77
CA GLN A 1002 -5.38 0.27 -12.21
C GLN A 1002 -4.54 1.05 -13.22
N ARG A 1003 -4.54 0.65 -14.49
CA ARG A 1003 -3.88 1.39 -15.57
C ARG A 1003 -4.49 2.78 -15.78
N SER A 1004 -5.81 2.86 -15.84
CA SER A 1004 -6.51 4.15 -15.97
C SER A 1004 -6.30 5.04 -14.76
N HIS A 1005 -6.37 4.48 -13.55
CA HIS A 1005 -6.05 5.18 -12.32
C HIS A 1005 -4.61 5.70 -12.32
N ALA A 1006 -3.63 4.92 -12.79
CA ALA A 1006 -2.25 5.37 -12.89
C ALA A 1006 -2.06 6.51 -13.92
N LEU A 1007 -2.76 6.46 -15.06
CA LEU A 1007 -2.77 7.54 -16.07
C LEU A 1007 -3.37 8.83 -15.51
N LEU A 1008 -4.51 8.70 -14.83
CA LEU A 1008 -5.17 9.81 -14.14
C LEU A 1008 -4.44 10.23 -12.87
N GLY A 1009 -3.45 9.47 -12.37
CA GLY A 1009 -2.79 9.70 -11.09
C GLY A 1009 -3.75 9.65 -9.90
N ALA A 1010 -4.69 8.71 -9.95
CA ALA A 1010 -5.68 8.36 -8.93
C ALA A 1010 -5.44 6.96 -8.34
N ARG A 1011 -4.40 6.24 -8.78
CA ARG A 1011 -4.01 4.95 -8.19
C ARG A 1011 -3.53 5.18 -6.76
N MET A 1012 -4.04 4.36 -5.84
CA MET A 1012 -3.61 4.27 -4.45
C MET A 1012 -2.78 3.01 -4.19
N HIS A 1013 -2.30 2.87 -2.96
CA HIS A 1013 -1.75 1.61 -2.46
C HIS A 1013 -2.91 0.70 -2.02
N TYR A 1014 -2.88 -0.57 -2.40
CA TYR A 1014 -3.95 -1.53 -2.13
C TYR A 1014 -3.47 -2.75 -1.32
N GLY A 1015 -2.42 -2.57 -0.50
CA GLY A 1015 -1.89 -3.63 0.36
C GLY A 1015 -0.91 -4.54 -0.38
N HIS A 1016 -1.37 -5.30 -1.37
CA HIS A 1016 -0.56 -6.31 -2.06
C HIS A 1016 -0.83 -6.34 -3.58
N PRO A 1017 0.11 -6.84 -4.41
CA PRO A 1017 1.49 -7.21 -4.08
C PRO A 1017 2.45 -6.02 -4.26
N ASP A 1018 2.04 -4.79 -3.88
CA ASP A 1018 2.80 -3.55 -4.11
C ASP A 1018 4.19 -3.56 -3.45
N ILE A 1019 5.18 -2.96 -4.14
CA ILE A 1019 6.55 -2.75 -3.64
C ILE A 1019 6.75 -1.28 -3.28
N MET A 1020 7.37 -1.01 -2.14
CA MET A 1020 7.63 0.33 -1.63
C MET A 1020 9.09 0.55 -1.27
N ASN A 1021 9.56 1.79 -1.37
CA ASN A 1021 10.82 2.19 -0.73
C ASN A 1021 10.57 2.37 0.78
N LYS A 1022 11.19 1.50 1.59
CA LYS A 1022 11.05 1.42 3.04
C LYS A 1022 11.52 2.71 3.72
N GLN A 1023 12.60 3.33 3.26
CA GLN A 1023 13.16 4.53 3.89
C GLN A 1023 12.17 5.68 3.83
N TYR A 1024 11.45 5.85 2.72
CA TYR A 1024 10.39 6.85 2.66
C TYR A 1024 9.18 6.45 3.52
N MET A 1025 8.81 5.18 3.59
CA MET A 1025 7.74 4.70 4.49
C MET A 1025 8.07 4.95 5.98
N MET A 1026 9.33 4.80 6.38
CA MET A 1026 9.79 5.13 7.74
C MET A 1026 9.59 6.61 8.09
N GLN A 1027 9.56 7.50 7.10
CA GLN A 1027 9.44 8.95 7.28
C GLN A 1027 7.99 9.46 7.18
N GLN A 1028 6.99 8.59 7.10
CA GLN A 1028 5.59 9.02 6.89
C GLN A 1028 4.52 8.16 7.57
N GLY A 1029 4.90 7.36 8.57
CA GLY A 1029 3.92 6.59 9.33
C GLY A 1029 3.81 5.12 8.97
N GLY A 1030 4.78 4.54 8.27
CA GLY A 1030 4.86 3.11 7.99
C GLY A 1030 4.19 2.69 6.68
N VAL A 1031 3.98 1.37 6.52
CA VAL A 1031 3.34 0.77 5.33
C VAL A 1031 1.81 0.73 5.43
N SER A 1032 1.28 0.80 6.66
CA SER A 1032 -0.15 0.71 6.95
C SER A 1032 -0.51 1.58 8.15
N LYS A 1033 -1.64 2.29 8.09
CA LYS A 1033 -2.11 3.15 9.19
C LYS A 1033 -2.85 2.35 10.26
N ALA A 1034 -2.27 2.26 11.46
CA ALA A 1034 -2.90 1.59 12.60
C ALA A 1034 -3.80 2.55 13.39
N THR A 1035 -5.10 2.52 13.10
CA THR A 1035 -6.13 3.19 13.91
C THR A 1035 -7.32 2.27 14.06
N LYS A 1036 -7.93 2.26 15.24
CA LYS A 1036 -9.20 1.56 15.42
C LYS A 1036 -10.31 2.31 14.67
N THR A 1037 -11.11 1.62 13.87
CA THR A 1037 -12.38 2.09 13.23
C THR A 1037 -12.31 3.11 12.09
N ILE A 1038 -11.29 3.98 12.02
CA ILE A 1038 -11.21 5.04 10.98
C ILE A 1038 -10.56 4.52 9.71
N ASN A 1039 -9.33 4.01 9.83
CA ASN A 1039 -8.58 3.47 8.70
C ASN A 1039 -8.80 1.95 8.55
N LEU A 1040 -10.06 1.53 8.36
CA LEU A 1040 -10.37 0.11 8.11
C LEU A 1040 -9.70 -0.41 6.82
N SER A 1041 -9.44 0.49 5.86
CA SER A 1041 -8.60 0.24 4.68
C SER A 1041 -7.24 0.91 4.85
N GLU A 1042 -6.47 0.42 5.82
CA GLU A 1042 -5.22 0.99 6.32
C GLU A 1042 -4.19 1.29 5.22
N ASP A 1043 -4.17 0.44 4.19
CA ASP A 1043 -3.22 0.50 3.07
C ASP A 1043 -3.55 1.67 2.13
N ILE A 1044 -4.84 1.90 1.87
CA ILE A 1044 -5.30 2.99 1.00
C ILE A 1044 -4.94 4.34 1.65
N PHE A 1045 -5.13 4.47 2.96
CA PHE A 1045 -4.77 5.69 3.67
C PHE A 1045 -3.26 5.92 3.70
N ALA A 1046 -2.44 4.87 3.85
CA ALA A 1046 -0.99 4.98 3.68
C ALA A 1046 -0.62 5.47 2.26
N GLY A 1047 -1.28 4.96 1.21
CA GLY A 1047 -1.09 5.42 -0.17
C GLY A 1047 -1.56 6.86 -0.44
N MET A 1048 -2.63 7.29 0.23
CA MET A 1048 -3.12 8.68 0.18
C MET A 1048 -2.12 9.61 0.84
N ASP A 1049 -1.67 9.33 2.06
CA ASP A 1049 -0.66 10.11 2.77
C ASP A 1049 0.63 10.20 1.96
N PHE A 1050 1.08 9.09 1.38
CA PHE A 1050 2.23 9.05 0.49
C PHE A 1050 2.12 10.04 -0.66
N THR A 1051 0.96 10.05 -1.32
CA THR A 1051 0.73 10.91 -2.50
C THR A 1051 0.52 12.38 -2.11
N LEU A 1052 -0.07 12.65 -0.94
CA LEU A 1052 -0.42 13.99 -0.49
C LEU A 1052 0.74 14.74 0.17
N ARG A 1053 1.75 14.06 0.71
CA ARG A 1053 2.92 14.68 1.37
C ARG A 1053 3.88 15.46 0.46
N GLY A 1054 3.70 15.49 -0.86
CA GLY A 1054 4.44 16.37 -1.77
C GLY A 1054 5.65 15.76 -2.50
N GLU A 1055 6.52 16.60 -3.05
CA GLU A 1055 7.89 16.26 -3.52
C GLU A 1055 8.01 15.23 -4.66
N GLY A 1056 6.96 15.09 -5.48
CA GLY A 1056 7.00 14.16 -6.61
C GLY A 1056 6.77 12.70 -6.22
N ARG A 1057 6.31 12.43 -4.99
CA ARG A 1057 5.83 11.11 -4.53
C ARG A 1057 4.71 10.61 -5.43
N LYS A 1058 4.90 9.44 -6.05
CA LYS A 1058 3.98 8.91 -7.07
C LYS A 1058 3.82 7.41 -6.96
N ILE A 1059 2.59 6.95 -7.14
CA ILE A 1059 2.28 5.52 -7.27
C ILE A 1059 2.26 5.17 -8.77
N LYS A 1060 3.16 4.27 -9.18
CA LYS A 1060 3.28 3.80 -10.56
C LYS A 1060 2.64 2.41 -10.65
N HIS A 1061 1.98 2.11 -11.76
CA HIS A 1061 1.48 0.76 -12.04
C HIS A 1061 2.39 0.05 -13.05
N CYS A 1062 2.78 -1.19 -12.73
CA CYS A 1062 3.56 -2.09 -13.59
C CYS A 1062 2.81 -3.43 -13.70
N GLU A 1063 2.75 -4.01 -14.91
CA GLU A 1063 1.97 -5.24 -15.20
C GLU A 1063 2.84 -6.44 -15.61
N TYR A 1064 4.17 -6.27 -15.61
CA TYR A 1064 5.09 -7.31 -16.09
C TYR A 1064 5.63 -8.21 -14.97
N PHE A 1065 5.21 -8.00 -13.72
CA PHE A 1065 5.71 -8.68 -12.54
C PHE A 1065 4.56 -8.95 -11.57
N HIS A 1066 4.61 -10.12 -10.91
CA HIS A 1066 3.51 -10.81 -10.22
C HIS A 1066 2.40 -11.33 -11.14
#